data_AF-A0A1R2C6B8-F1
#
_entry.id   AF-A0A1R2C6B8-F1
#
_cell.length_a   1.000
_cell.length_b   1.000
_cell.length_c   1.000
_cell.angle_alpha   90.00
_cell.angle_beta   90.00
_cell.angle_gamma   90.00
#
_symmetry.space_group_name_H-M   'P 1'
#
loop_
_entity.id
_entity.type
_entity.pdbx_description
1 polymer ?
#
loop_
_entity_poly.entity_id
_entity_poly.type
_entity_poly.pdbx_seq_one_letter_code
_entity_poly.pdbx_strand_id
1 'polypeptide(L)'
;MDFELEEIKQEVERLKQECYEKSSENLALIAQNNEFKEQLHRHKANHSKTQSSRFMTLAQGQDDIIYPQENYNTKNQPIFDSNRKLSLINKNSLIANAGAYTIQSASIIPKIFKGRFERIQNLNAMIPISDWEYVIVCPNPDFDNNDRSGITIQDALRHYKMSFKPKFSKNIKDLRVNQQAELQAFKQVFNSLIPSGNADQKCVKNGKRFVMENGSIKDTGEPAKDFLTLMRNILLVKLGLHLGLHTKQVMSSNSQYIYILVCPDDSDLQNEANAIGYNLQMEIGEVDLPSLEPCDKNLRPLRILKTSDERIKEKLKEIKNEFSDIMEMLKTTESDENEYPGLDVTDLWDGYLEYLTEFQKGLKEMETYKILSEERNACLAKIMRKSMEKANVGKKKHIQLKNMWEHMGFNKPLSPYFDYIRDQKFKNIWKKYETQHKEKKGIFRSTDRLKLLQSLISRQVNLHYLAQKEIIKCSFPLKNDYELYGSRLFTDFRDDPYYEDISRKMLDTLYGPSCKGLLNNWDSKINFGDLPINKIRNYFGEKIGLYFAFISYFSKVLCIPSFTGIVVFVLQRIYNPEDNIIIIANVLYCIYVSVWATVFIEFWKRSENCLAIKWGQTDYEDDEAPRPQFYGTLRRSPIDDEMEDVYFNPNDRYKYFVCQFL
;
A
#
# COMPACT_ATOMS: atom_id res chain seq x y z
N MET A 1 33.85 -51.91 0.86
CA MET A 1 34.19 -50.61 1.48
C MET A 1 35.38 -49.92 0.80
N ASP A 2 36.63 -50.39 0.87
CA ASP A 2 37.74 -49.66 0.21
C ASP A 2 37.64 -49.65 -1.33
N PHE A 3 37.15 -50.74 -1.93
CA PHE A 3 36.90 -50.83 -3.38
C PHE A 3 35.75 -49.93 -3.85
N GLU A 4 34.68 -49.80 -3.06
CA GLU A 4 33.53 -48.93 -3.37
C GLU A 4 33.88 -47.45 -3.19
N LEU A 5 34.80 -47.12 -2.28
CA LEU A 5 35.26 -45.75 -2.07
C LEU A 5 36.17 -45.26 -3.21
N GLU A 6 36.97 -46.15 -3.80
CA GLU A 6 37.75 -45.85 -5.01
C GLU A 6 36.86 -45.68 -6.24
N GLU A 7 35.81 -46.49 -6.38
CA GLU A 7 34.85 -46.40 -7.49
C GLU A 7 34.04 -45.09 -7.41
N ILE A 8 33.62 -44.67 -6.21
CA ILE A 8 32.95 -43.38 -6.00
C ILE A 8 33.91 -42.20 -6.26
N LYS A 9 35.18 -42.30 -5.87
CA LYS A 9 36.17 -41.24 -6.16
C LYS A 9 36.44 -41.11 -7.65
N GLN A 10 36.55 -42.22 -8.38
CA GLN A 10 36.70 -42.21 -9.84
C GLN A 10 35.47 -41.63 -10.53
N GLU A 11 34.26 -41.95 -10.06
CA GLU A 11 33.02 -41.42 -10.63
C GLU A 11 32.86 -39.91 -10.35
N VAL A 12 33.28 -39.43 -9.18
CA VAL A 12 33.29 -37.99 -8.86
C VAL A 12 34.32 -37.22 -9.68
N GLU A 13 35.51 -37.78 -9.91
CA GLU A 13 36.52 -37.19 -10.82
C GLU A 13 36.01 -37.14 -12.26
N ARG A 14 35.35 -38.22 -12.72
CA ARG A 14 34.74 -38.29 -14.04
C ARG A 14 33.62 -37.26 -14.22
N LEU A 15 32.74 -37.11 -13.24
CA LEU A 15 31.66 -36.10 -13.26
C LEU A 15 32.20 -34.66 -13.21
N LYS A 16 33.33 -34.43 -12.52
CA LYS A 16 34.02 -33.14 -12.54
C LYS A 16 34.61 -32.83 -13.91
N GLN A 17 35.22 -33.82 -14.58
CA GLN A 17 35.72 -33.65 -15.95
C GLN A 17 34.59 -33.40 -16.95
N GLU A 18 33.47 -34.14 -16.88
CA GLU A 18 32.29 -33.88 -17.71
C GLU A 18 31.70 -32.47 -17.47
N CYS A 19 31.68 -31.99 -16.23
CA CYS A 19 31.22 -30.63 -15.93
C CYS A 19 32.16 -29.57 -16.51
N TYR A 20 33.47 -29.81 -16.48
CA TYR A 20 34.47 -28.92 -17.09
C TYR A 20 34.38 -28.91 -18.62
N GLU A 21 34.16 -30.06 -19.25
CA GLU A 21 33.94 -30.16 -20.70
C GLU A 21 32.62 -29.51 -21.11
N LYS A 22 31.51 -29.74 -20.40
CA LYS A 22 30.24 -29.04 -20.68
C LYS A 22 30.33 -27.54 -20.43
N SER A 23 31.16 -27.10 -19.47
CA SER A 23 31.45 -25.68 -19.25
C SER A 23 32.27 -25.09 -20.39
N SER A 24 33.26 -25.82 -20.92
CA SER A 24 34.09 -25.36 -22.04
C SER A 24 33.31 -25.37 -23.36
N GLU A 25 32.43 -26.34 -23.59
CA GLU A 25 31.49 -26.38 -24.72
C GLU A 25 30.49 -25.24 -24.66
N ASN A 26 29.94 -24.91 -23.48
CA ASN A 26 29.07 -23.75 -23.32
C ASN A 26 29.81 -22.43 -23.55
N LEU A 27 31.08 -22.33 -23.13
CA LEU A 27 31.92 -21.16 -23.42
C LEU A 27 32.26 -21.07 -24.91
N ALA A 28 32.48 -22.19 -25.60
CA ALA A 28 32.68 -22.24 -27.05
C ALA A 28 31.40 -21.90 -27.82
N LEU A 29 30.22 -22.32 -27.34
CA LEU A 29 28.90 -21.93 -27.87
C LEU A 29 28.61 -20.44 -27.67
N ILE A 30 29.05 -19.86 -26.55
CA ILE A 30 28.97 -18.42 -26.30
C ILE A 30 29.94 -17.66 -27.23
N ALA A 31 31.13 -18.20 -27.48
CA ALA A 31 32.09 -17.63 -28.43
C ALA A 31 31.56 -17.69 -29.88
N GLN A 32 31.02 -18.82 -30.32
CA GLN A 32 30.37 -18.94 -31.64
C GLN A 32 29.15 -18.02 -31.78
N ASN A 33 28.34 -17.85 -30.73
CA ASN A 33 27.22 -16.91 -30.75
C ASN A 33 27.67 -15.44 -30.81
N ASN A 34 28.83 -15.11 -30.23
CA ASN A 34 29.41 -13.77 -30.33
C ASN A 34 30.02 -13.55 -31.72
N GLU A 35 30.64 -14.56 -32.32
CA GLU A 35 31.14 -14.53 -33.69
C GLU A 35 29.98 -14.42 -34.71
N PHE A 36 28.87 -15.12 -34.46
CA PHE A 36 27.65 -15.01 -35.25
C PHE A 36 26.99 -13.63 -35.10
N LYS A 37 27.00 -13.04 -33.89
CA LYS A 37 26.57 -11.65 -33.67
C LYS A 37 27.48 -10.65 -34.37
N GLU A 38 28.80 -10.84 -34.38
CA GLU A 38 29.72 -10.01 -35.13
C GLU A 38 29.51 -10.13 -36.65
N GLN A 39 29.27 -11.34 -37.17
CA GLN A 39 28.92 -11.55 -38.56
C GLN A 39 27.57 -10.90 -38.92
N LEU A 40 26.58 -10.95 -38.03
CA LEU A 40 25.29 -10.27 -38.18
C LEU A 40 25.44 -8.74 -38.16
N HIS A 41 26.36 -8.22 -37.33
CA HIS A 41 26.73 -6.80 -37.29
C HIS A 41 27.51 -6.37 -38.55
N ARG A 42 28.39 -7.21 -39.09
CA ARG A 42 29.07 -6.98 -40.39
C ARG A 42 28.10 -7.06 -41.57
N HIS A 43 27.10 -7.94 -41.52
CA HIS A 43 26.03 -8.03 -42.53
C HIS A 43 25.09 -6.81 -42.49
N LYS A 44 24.75 -6.33 -41.29
CA LYS A 44 23.98 -5.08 -41.10
C LYS A 44 24.79 -3.84 -41.49
N ALA A 45 26.10 -3.81 -41.23
CA ALA A 45 27.00 -2.74 -41.64
C ALA A 45 27.26 -2.71 -43.16
N ASN A 46 27.18 -3.85 -43.86
CA ASN A 46 27.29 -3.90 -45.32
C ASN A 46 25.96 -3.56 -46.02
N HIS A 47 24.81 -3.86 -45.40
CA HIS A 47 23.50 -3.40 -45.89
C HIS A 47 23.27 -1.88 -45.69
N SER A 48 23.86 -1.26 -44.66
CA SER A 48 23.82 0.20 -44.49
C SER A 48 24.80 0.94 -45.41
N LYS A 49 25.81 0.25 -45.96
CA LYS A 49 26.81 0.81 -46.89
C LYS A 49 26.33 0.95 -48.34
N THR A 50 25.23 0.32 -48.74
CA THR A 50 24.73 0.37 -50.13
C THR A 50 23.66 1.43 -50.41
N GLN A 51 23.05 2.04 -49.38
CA GLN A 51 21.99 3.06 -49.58
C GLN A 51 22.41 4.50 -49.28
N SER A 52 23.60 4.75 -48.73
CA SER A 52 24.05 6.10 -48.36
C SER A 52 25.18 6.68 -49.23
N SER A 53 25.46 6.11 -50.41
CA SER A 53 26.50 6.61 -51.34
C SER A 53 26.02 7.71 -52.31
N ARG A 54 24.83 8.29 -52.12
CA ARG A 54 24.30 9.31 -53.04
C ARG A 54 24.03 10.71 -52.49
N PHE A 55 24.14 10.93 -51.18
CA PHE A 55 23.89 12.27 -50.63
C PHE A 55 24.78 12.57 -49.42
N MET A 56 26.07 12.81 -49.67
CA MET A 56 26.92 13.71 -48.87
C MET A 56 28.23 13.96 -49.65
N THR A 57 28.12 14.74 -50.73
CA THR A 57 29.24 15.58 -51.16
C THR A 57 29.22 16.79 -50.22
N LEU A 58 30.04 16.76 -49.18
CA LEU A 58 30.78 17.89 -48.62
C LEU A 58 31.48 17.44 -47.35
N ALA A 59 32.80 17.33 -47.50
CA ALA A 59 33.86 17.10 -46.53
C ALA A 59 33.58 17.79 -45.16
N GLN A 60 33.67 17.08 -44.04
CA GLN A 60 34.88 16.57 -43.36
C GLN A 60 35.75 17.64 -42.67
N GLY A 61 35.99 17.40 -41.38
CA GLY A 61 36.82 18.12 -40.42
C GLY A 61 36.13 18.12 -39.04
N GLN A 62 36.10 16.99 -38.30
CA GLN A 62 37.07 16.59 -37.25
C GLN A 62 37.08 17.57 -36.05
N ASP A 63 36.89 17.21 -34.77
CA ASP A 63 37.07 15.94 -34.05
C ASP A 63 36.24 15.89 -32.73
N ASP A 64 36.09 14.66 -32.21
CA ASP A 64 35.96 14.20 -30.81
C ASP A 64 34.70 14.46 -29.96
N ILE A 65 33.84 13.43 -29.87
CA ILE A 65 33.10 13.09 -28.65
C ILE A 65 33.69 11.79 -28.08
N ILE A 66 34.54 11.97 -27.08
CA ILE A 66 35.02 10.95 -26.15
C ILE A 66 33.83 10.53 -25.28
N TYR A 67 33.56 9.22 -25.20
CA TYR A 67 32.79 8.63 -24.12
C TYR A 67 33.62 8.65 -22.84
N PRO A 68 33.13 9.16 -21.69
CA PRO A 68 33.67 8.76 -20.41
C PRO A 68 32.83 7.62 -19.86
N GLN A 69 33.48 6.46 -19.72
CA GLN A 69 33.24 5.63 -18.56
C GLN A 69 33.58 6.47 -17.33
N GLU A 70 32.69 6.55 -16.34
CA GLU A 70 33.06 7.06 -15.03
C GLU A 70 32.82 6.04 -13.93
N ASN A 71 33.97 5.66 -13.36
CA ASN A 71 34.18 4.95 -12.13
C ASN A 71 33.44 5.60 -10.96
N TYR A 72 33.00 4.74 -10.04
CA TYR A 72 32.64 5.12 -8.67
C TYR A 72 33.80 5.90 -8.02
N ASN A 73 33.67 7.22 -7.96
CA ASN A 73 34.41 8.04 -7.02
C ASN A 73 33.40 8.91 -6.25
N THR A 74 33.22 8.52 -4.99
CA THR A 74 32.59 9.30 -3.94
C THR A 74 33.32 10.63 -3.78
N LYS A 75 32.79 11.69 -4.41
CA LYS A 75 32.81 13.11 -4.00
C LYS A 75 32.28 13.93 -5.17
N ASN A 76 31.34 14.84 -4.88
CA ASN A 76 30.59 15.72 -5.79
C ASN A 76 29.24 15.15 -6.28
N GLN A 77 28.28 15.05 -5.35
CA GLN A 77 26.87 15.14 -5.71
C GLN A 77 26.59 16.56 -6.23
N PRO A 78 25.90 16.75 -7.38
CA PRO A 78 25.36 18.06 -7.72
C PRO A 78 24.21 18.35 -6.76
N ILE A 79 24.25 19.51 -6.12
CA ILE A 79 23.16 20.03 -5.31
C ILE A 79 21.99 20.31 -6.26
N PHE A 80 21.03 19.39 -6.29
CA PHE A 80 19.89 19.41 -7.21
C PHE A 80 18.76 20.27 -6.65
N ASP A 81 18.62 21.44 -7.26
CA ASP A 81 17.76 22.55 -6.83
C ASP A 81 16.25 22.28 -7.09
N SER A 82 15.46 22.24 -6.02
CA SER A 82 14.05 21.84 -6.01
C SER A 82 13.10 22.88 -6.61
N ASN A 83 13.49 24.16 -6.57
CA ASN A 83 12.72 25.30 -7.11
C ASN A 83 12.59 25.27 -8.64
N ARG A 84 13.60 24.72 -9.33
CA ARG A 84 13.50 24.45 -10.78
C ARG A 84 12.44 23.40 -11.11
N LYS A 85 12.23 22.38 -10.27
CA LYS A 85 11.22 21.32 -10.54
C LYS A 85 9.79 21.85 -10.39
N LEU A 86 9.50 22.62 -9.33
CA LEU A 86 8.19 23.22 -9.10
C LEU A 86 7.79 24.21 -10.20
N SER A 87 8.72 25.07 -10.63
CA SER A 87 8.48 26.01 -11.72
C SER A 87 8.25 25.32 -13.06
N LEU A 88 8.95 24.22 -13.35
CA LEU A 88 8.72 23.39 -14.55
C LEU A 88 7.36 22.69 -14.52
N ILE A 89 6.95 22.11 -13.38
CA ILE A 89 5.66 21.40 -13.26
C ILE A 89 4.47 22.37 -13.40
N ASN A 90 4.58 23.58 -12.83
CA ASN A 90 3.54 24.59 -12.97
C ASN A 90 3.45 25.14 -14.42
N LYS A 91 4.59 25.36 -15.08
CA LYS A 91 4.67 25.75 -16.50
C LYS A 91 4.12 24.68 -17.46
N ASN A 92 4.17 23.41 -17.06
CA ASN A 92 3.79 22.24 -17.86
C ASN A 92 2.47 21.61 -17.42
N SER A 93 1.57 22.40 -16.81
CA SER A 93 0.26 21.90 -16.37
C SER A 93 -0.87 22.43 -17.23
N LEU A 94 -1.75 21.53 -17.66
CA LEU A 94 -2.92 21.87 -18.46
C LEU A 94 -4.18 21.24 -17.85
N ILE A 95 -5.19 22.09 -17.66
CA ILE A 95 -6.52 21.85 -17.09
C ILE A 95 -6.61 22.01 -15.56
N ALA A 96 -7.47 22.95 -15.16
CA ALA A 96 -7.92 23.18 -13.79
C ALA A 96 -9.09 22.24 -13.48
N ASN A 97 -8.94 21.44 -12.42
CA ASN A 97 -9.95 20.69 -11.67
C ASN A 97 -11.25 20.32 -12.42
N ALA A 98 -11.38 19.06 -12.82
CA ALA A 98 -12.62 18.48 -13.35
C ALA A 98 -13.70 18.21 -12.27
N GLY A 99 -13.68 18.94 -11.14
CA GLY A 99 -14.50 18.66 -9.95
C GLY A 99 -15.94 19.19 -9.98
N ALA A 100 -16.44 19.70 -11.12
CA ALA A 100 -17.76 20.34 -11.14
C ALA A 100 -18.56 20.14 -12.44
N TYR A 101 -18.45 19.00 -13.12
CA TYR A 101 -19.40 18.70 -14.20
C TYR A 101 -20.57 17.86 -13.68
N THR A 102 -21.67 18.54 -13.37
CA THR A 102 -22.97 17.89 -13.25
C THR A 102 -23.36 17.38 -14.64
N ILE A 103 -23.29 16.07 -14.86
CA ILE A 103 -23.77 15.44 -16.10
C ILE A 103 -25.27 15.70 -16.19
N GLN A 104 -25.70 16.64 -17.03
CA GLN A 104 -27.13 16.87 -17.28
C GLN A 104 -27.56 16.63 -18.74
N SER A 105 -26.68 16.33 -19.69
CA SER A 105 -27.16 15.92 -21.03
C SER A 105 -26.21 15.04 -21.85
N ALA A 106 -26.80 14.06 -22.55
CA ALA A 106 -26.13 13.19 -23.53
C ALA A 106 -25.48 13.96 -24.69
N SER A 107 -25.90 15.21 -24.94
CA SER A 107 -25.35 16.09 -25.98
C SER A 107 -23.97 16.69 -25.64
N ILE A 108 -23.56 16.64 -24.38
CA ILE A 108 -22.28 17.20 -23.92
C ILE A 108 -21.13 16.16 -24.05
N ILE A 109 -21.44 14.87 -23.90
CA ILE A 109 -20.43 13.78 -23.91
C ILE A 109 -19.54 13.79 -25.18
N PRO A 110 -20.08 13.92 -26.40
CA PRO A 110 -19.25 13.98 -27.61
C PRO A 110 -18.31 15.20 -27.65
N LYS A 111 -18.72 16.33 -27.06
CA LYS A 111 -17.89 17.56 -27.01
C LYS A 111 -16.71 17.37 -26.05
N ILE A 112 -16.93 16.69 -24.93
CA ILE A 112 -15.89 16.42 -23.94
C ILE A 112 -14.92 15.35 -24.46
N PHE A 113 -15.39 14.30 -25.14
CA PHE A 113 -14.51 13.31 -25.78
C PHE A 113 -13.62 13.92 -26.87
N LYS A 114 -14.12 14.93 -27.60
CA LYS A 114 -13.31 15.75 -28.51
C LYS A 114 -12.27 16.60 -27.79
N GLY A 115 -12.35 16.75 -26.47
CA GLY A 115 -11.38 17.48 -25.67
C GLY A 115 -11.79 18.88 -25.27
N ARG A 116 -13.02 19.31 -25.54
CA ARG A 116 -13.48 20.63 -25.11
C ARG A 116 -13.85 20.57 -23.63
N PHE A 117 -12.87 20.80 -22.76
CA PHE A 117 -13.07 20.99 -21.33
C PHE A 117 -13.32 22.49 -21.10
N GLU A 118 -14.44 22.85 -20.48
CA GLU A 118 -14.69 24.23 -20.04
C GLU A 118 -13.70 24.59 -18.92
N ARG A 119 -13.04 25.75 -19.04
CA ARG A 119 -12.15 26.30 -18.01
C ARG A 119 -13.02 26.75 -16.83
N ILE A 120 -13.04 25.99 -15.74
CA ILE A 120 -13.70 26.41 -14.50
C ILE A 120 -12.87 27.55 -13.88
N GLN A 121 -13.50 28.72 -13.71
CA GLN A 121 -12.86 29.94 -13.19
C GLN A 121 -12.65 29.93 -11.65
N ASN A 122 -13.13 28.92 -10.93
CA ASN A 122 -12.92 28.78 -9.49
C ASN A 122 -11.57 28.11 -9.17
N LEU A 123 -10.50 28.89 -9.28
CA LEU A 123 -9.09 28.53 -9.08
C LEU A 123 -8.61 28.72 -7.61
N ASN A 124 -9.48 28.57 -6.61
CA ASN A 124 -9.12 28.94 -5.23
C ASN A 124 -8.54 27.82 -4.36
N ALA A 125 -8.29 26.63 -4.91
CA ALA A 125 -7.53 25.59 -4.20
C ALA A 125 -6.45 25.03 -5.15
N MET A 126 -5.31 25.70 -5.20
CA MET A 126 -4.11 25.14 -5.81
C MET A 126 -3.66 23.96 -4.93
N ILE A 127 -4.03 22.74 -5.30
CA ILE A 127 -3.57 21.53 -4.62
C ILE A 127 -2.05 21.47 -4.80
N PRO A 128 -1.24 21.57 -3.74
CA PRO A 128 0.21 21.52 -3.85
C PRO A 128 0.66 20.17 -4.38
N ILE A 129 1.86 20.13 -4.97
CA ILE A 129 2.39 18.92 -5.63
C ILE A 129 2.50 17.73 -4.67
N SER A 130 2.64 17.99 -3.36
CA SER A 130 2.70 16.98 -2.30
C SER A 130 1.42 16.18 -2.11
N ASP A 131 0.27 16.74 -2.51
CA ASP A 131 -1.05 16.21 -2.15
C ASP A 131 -1.61 15.29 -3.26
N TRP A 132 -0.88 15.12 -4.36
CA TRP A 132 -1.21 14.15 -5.41
C TRP A 132 -0.77 12.76 -4.99
N GLU A 133 -1.65 11.77 -5.16
CA GLU A 133 -1.45 10.43 -4.60
C GLU A 133 -1.17 9.36 -5.66
N TYR A 134 -1.68 9.54 -6.88
CA TYR A 134 -1.58 8.52 -7.93
C TYR A 134 -1.29 9.11 -9.30
N VAL A 135 -0.54 8.37 -10.12
CA VAL A 135 -0.15 8.78 -11.47
C VAL A 135 -0.48 7.71 -12.48
N ILE A 136 -1.06 8.14 -13.60
CA ILE A 136 -1.24 7.33 -14.80
C ILE A 136 -0.37 7.91 -15.91
N VAL A 137 0.51 7.09 -16.49
CA VAL A 137 1.46 7.50 -17.52
C VAL A 137 0.93 7.15 -18.90
N CYS A 138 0.56 8.15 -19.68
CA CYS A 138 0.16 7.98 -21.07
C CYS A 138 1.34 8.31 -22.01
N PRO A 139 1.55 7.53 -23.10
CA PRO A 139 2.48 7.92 -24.16
C PRO A 139 2.03 9.22 -24.82
N ASN A 140 2.97 10.08 -25.18
CA ASN A 140 2.66 11.25 -25.99
C ASN A 140 2.55 10.83 -27.47
N PRO A 141 1.36 10.94 -28.10
CA PRO A 141 1.17 10.56 -29.50
C PRO A 141 1.97 11.41 -30.50
N ASP A 142 2.50 12.56 -30.07
CA ASP A 142 3.23 13.51 -30.92
C ASP A 142 4.77 13.37 -30.84
N PHE A 143 5.29 12.43 -30.03
CA PHE A 143 6.74 12.25 -29.83
C PHE A 143 7.43 11.41 -30.93
N ASP A 144 6.83 10.29 -31.35
CA ASP A 144 7.38 9.40 -32.38
C ASP A 144 6.53 9.41 -33.66
N ASN A 145 7.06 10.02 -34.73
CA ASN A 145 6.36 10.20 -36.02
C ASN A 145 6.28 8.95 -36.92
N ASN A 146 6.87 7.81 -36.50
CA ASN A 146 7.20 6.73 -37.44
C ASN A 146 6.13 5.63 -37.60
N ASP A 147 5.23 5.41 -36.63
CA ASP A 147 4.15 4.42 -36.79
C ASP A 147 2.80 5.10 -37.05
N ARG A 148 2.35 5.05 -38.30
CA ARG A 148 0.95 5.33 -38.66
C ARG A 148 0.15 4.05 -38.74
N SER A 149 0.31 3.15 -37.76
CA SER A 149 -0.56 1.99 -37.65
C SER A 149 -2.00 2.48 -37.61
N GLY A 150 -2.81 1.95 -38.51
CA GLY A 150 -4.19 2.36 -38.67
C GLY A 150 -5.09 1.46 -37.81
N ILE A 151 -5.98 2.05 -37.01
CA ILE A 151 -6.94 1.28 -36.21
C ILE A 151 -8.32 1.28 -36.88
N THR A 152 -8.95 0.10 -36.95
CA THR A 152 -10.33 -0.03 -37.46
C THR A 152 -11.33 0.37 -36.38
N ILE A 153 -12.56 0.73 -36.78
CA ILE A 153 -13.63 1.06 -35.83
C ILE A 153 -14.02 -0.13 -34.94
N GLN A 154 -13.91 -1.36 -35.46
CA GLN A 154 -14.24 -2.58 -34.71
C GLN A 154 -13.22 -2.81 -33.60
N ASP A 155 -11.94 -2.66 -33.90
CA ASP A 155 -10.86 -2.78 -32.91
C ASP A 155 -10.95 -1.66 -31.86
N ALA A 156 -11.18 -0.42 -32.28
CA ALA A 156 -11.35 0.71 -31.37
C ALA A 156 -12.54 0.51 -30.41
N LEU A 157 -13.67 -0.01 -30.90
CA LEU A 157 -14.83 -0.34 -30.06
C LEU A 157 -14.54 -1.50 -29.11
N ARG A 158 -13.78 -2.51 -29.56
CA ARG A 158 -13.34 -3.62 -28.71
C ARG A 158 -12.47 -3.12 -27.56
N HIS A 159 -11.49 -2.26 -27.86
CA HIS A 159 -10.65 -1.64 -26.85
C HIS A 159 -11.49 -0.82 -25.87
N TYR A 160 -12.38 0.05 -26.38
CA TYR A 160 -13.26 0.85 -25.51
C TYR A 160 -14.09 -0.01 -24.54
N LYS A 161 -14.74 -1.06 -25.04
CA LYS A 161 -15.59 -1.95 -24.22
C LYS A 161 -14.81 -2.72 -23.16
N MET A 162 -13.57 -3.12 -23.47
CA MET A 162 -12.70 -3.84 -22.54
C MET A 162 -12.04 -2.89 -21.52
N SER A 163 -11.80 -1.63 -21.91
CA SER A 163 -11.14 -0.63 -21.08
C SER A 163 -12.09 0.09 -20.12
N PHE A 164 -13.34 0.36 -20.51
CA PHE A 164 -14.23 1.24 -19.77
C PHE A 164 -15.57 0.56 -19.43
N LYS A 165 -15.95 0.65 -18.16
CA LYS A 165 -17.27 0.27 -17.66
C LYS A 165 -18.23 1.47 -17.73
N PRO A 166 -19.55 1.23 -17.87
CA PRO A 166 -20.54 2.32 -17.85
C PRO A 166 -20.63 2.97 -16.46
N LYS A 167 -21.13 4.20 -16.38
CA LYS A 167 -21.37 4.88 -15.10
C LYS A 167 -22.27 4.00 -14.22
N PHE A 168 -21.83 3.75 -12.99
CA PHE A 168 -22.59 2.95 -12.03
C PHE A 168 -23.95 3.58 -11.76
N SER A 169 -25.01 2.79 -11.86
CA SER A 169 -26.38 3.14 -11.50
C SER A 169 -27.05 1.93 -10.85
N LYS A 170 -27.85 2.16 -9.80
CA LYS A 170 -28.62 1.10 -9.13
C LYS A 170 -29.67 0.47 -10.05
N ASN A 171 -30.11 1.21 -11.08
CA ASN A 171 -31.12 0.75 -12.02
C ASN A 171 -30.47 0.24 -13.32
N ILE A 172 -30.72 -1.03 -13.64
CA ILE A 172 -30.16 -1.71 -14.81
C ILE A 172 -30.55 -1.00 -16.11
N LYS A 173 -31.77 -0.44 -16.19
CA LYS A 173 -32.23 0.28 -17.39
C LYS A 173 -31.40 1.53 -17.64
N ASP A 174 -31.14 2.32 -16.61
CA ASP A 174 -30.34 3.54 -16.70
C ASP A 174 -28.89 3.23 -17.06
N LEU A 175 -28.35 2.12 -16.54
CA LEU A 175 -27.01 1.65 -16.89
C LEU A 175 -26.90 1.31 -18.39
N ARG A 176 -27.90 0.63 -18.98
CA ARG A 176 -27.95 0.34 -20.42
C ARG A 176 -28.07 1.62 -21.27
N VAL A 177 -28.91 2.57 -20.86
CA VAL A 177 -29.09 3.84 -21.56
C VAL A 177 -27.79 4.64 -21.56
N ASN A 178 -27.11 4.74 -20.41
CA ASN A 178 -25.82 5.41 -20.28
C ASN A 178 -24.76 4.75 -21.17
N GLN A 179 -24.68 3.41 -21.15
CA GLN A 179 -23.73 2.66 -21.98
C GLN A 179 -23.96 2.91 -23.47
N GLN A 180 -25.23 2.93 -23.92
CA GLN A 180 -25.55 3.18 -25.32
C GLN A 180 -25.21 4.62 -25.73
N ALA A 181 -25.53 5.61 -24.89
CA ALA A 181 -25.20 7.01 -25.14
C ALA A 181 -23.68 7.23 -25.24
N GLU A 182 -22.90 6.63 -24.33
CA GLU A 182 -21.44 6.69 -24.36
C GLU A 182 -20.84 6.02 -25.60
N LEU A 183 -21.35 4.86 -26.01
CA LEU A 183 -20.89 4.16 -27.21
C LEU A 183 -21.23 4.93 -28.50
N GLN A 184 -22.40 5.56 -28.56
CA GLN A 184 -22.79 6.42 -29.68
C GLN A 184 -21.89 7.66 -29.76
N ALA A 185 -21.62 8.30 -28.62
CA ALA A 185 -20.69 9.43 -28.54
C ALA A 185 -19.27 9.02 -28.97
N PHE A 186 -18.79 7.86 -28.52
CA PHE A 186 -17.49 7.32 -28.93
C PHE A 186 -17.41 7.11 -30.45
N LYS A 187 -18.40 6.45 -31.06
CA LYS A 187 -18.46 6.24 -32.52
C LYS A 187 -18.47 7.57 -33.28
N GLN A 188 -19.25 8.53 -32.82
CA GLN A 188 -19.34 9.85 -33.45
C GLN A 188 -17.98 10.57 -33.46
N VAL A 189 -17.25 10.52 -32.34
CA VAL A 189 -15.94 11.19 -32.23
C VAL A 189 -14.87 10.41 -33.00
N PHE A 190 -14.86 9.08 -32.93
CA PHE A 190 -13.92 8.24 -33.68
C PHE A 190 -14.03 8.46 -35.20
N ASN A 191 -15.27 8.58 -35.71
CA ASN A 191 -15.49 8.86 -37.14
C ASN A 191 -14.93 10.22 -37.57
N SER A 192 -14.83 11.19 -36.64
CA SER A 192 -14.23 12.51 -36.91
C SER A 192 -12.70 12.56 -36.86
N LEU A 193 -12.02 11.45 -36.53
CA LEU A 193 -10.55 11.37 -36.51
C LEU A 193 -9.95 11.35 -37.93
N ILE A 194 -8.68 11.74 -38.02
CA ILE A 194 -7.93 11.78 -39.29
C ILE A 194 -7.75 10.34 -39.83
N PRO A 195 -8.06 10.08 -41.11
CA PRO A 195 -7.79 8.78 -41.73
C PRO A 195 -6.27 8.53 -41.84
N SER A 196 -5.84 7.31 -41.53
CA SER A 196 -4.54 6.81 -41.94
C SER A 196 -4.56 6.58 -43.46
N GLY A 197 -3.43 6.35 -44.12
CA GLY A 197 -3.34 6.29 -45.59
C GLY A 197 -4.35 5.35 -46.30
N ASN A 198 -5.01 4.45 -45.57
CA ASN A 198 -6.17 3.65 -46.02
C ASN A 198 -7.50 4.22 -45.48
N ALA A 199 -8.52 4.33 -46.34
CA ALA A 199 -9.80 5.00 -46.06
C ALA A 199 -10.56 4.49 -44.81
N ASP A 200 -10.42 3.19 -44.47
CA ASP A 200 -11.14 2.55 -43.35
C ASP A 200 -10.38 2.60 -42.01
N GLN A 201 -9.12 3.02 -42.01
CA GLN A 201 -8.28 3.03 -40.82
C GLN A 201 -8.04 4.46 -40.33
N LYS A 202 -8.07 4.67 -39.01
CA LYS A 202 -7.80 5.98 -38.39
C LYS A 202 -6.41 6.04 -37.78
N CYS A 203 -5.81 7.22 -37.74
CA CYS A 203 -4.49 7.44 -37.18
C CYS A 203 -4.44 7.15 -35.67
N VAL A 204 -3.46 6.36 -35.25
CA VAL A 204 -3.19 6.08 -33.83
C VAL A 204 -2.33 7.18 -33.18
N LYS A 205 -1.39 7.76 -33.93
CA LYS A 205 -0.43 8.81 -33.50
C LYS A 205 -0.72 10.16 -34.20
N ASN A 206 -0.05 11.24 -33.78
CA ASN A 206 -0.17 12.64 -34.27
C ASN A 206 -1.46 13.38 -33.87
N GLY A 207 -1.67 13.55 -32.56
CA GLY A 207 -2.80 14.28 -32.01
C GLY A 207 -2.73 15.80 -32.15
N LYS A 208 -1.52 16.38 -32.21
CA LYS A 208 -1.23 17.83 -32.29
C LYS A 208 -1.90 18.70 -31.23
N ARG A 209 -2.42 18.09 -30.18
CA ARG A 209 -3.21 18.79 -29.16
C ARG A 209 -2.32 19.48 -28.13
N PHE A 210 -1.24 18.83 -27.75
CA PHE A 210 -0.27 19.39 -26.81
C PHE A 210 1.04 19.60 -27.56
N VAL A 211 1.39 20.86 -27.78
CA VAL A 211 2.61 21.24 -28.48
C VAL A 211 3.52 21.98 -27.50
N MET A 212 4.81 21.65 -27.57
CA MET A 212 5.84 22.37 -26.82
C MET A 212 6.19 23.65 -27.56
N GLU A 213 5.85 24.80 -27.00
CA GLU A 213 6.28 26.11 -27.49
C GLU A 213 7.11 26.80 -26.40
N ASN A 214 8.37 27.13 -26.71
CA ASN A 214 9.28 27.88 -25.84
C ASN A 214 9.46 27.27 -24.42
N GLY A 215 9.48 25.93 -24.33
CA GLY A 215 9.66 25.22 -23.05
C GLY A 215 8.44 25.20 -22.14
N SER A 216 7.27 25.63 -22.63
CA SER A 216 5.97 25.51 -21.97
C SER A 216 4.98 24.77 -22.86
N ILE A 217 4.14 23.92 -22.29
CA ILE A 217 3.11 23.23 -23.07
C ILE A 217 1.98 24.20 -23.35
N LYS A 218 1.54 24.29 -24.61
CA LYS A 218 0.27 24.92 -24.97
C LYS A 218 -0.73 23.86 -25.40
N ASP A 219 -1.93 23.93 -24.82
CA ASP A 219 -3.11 23.28 -25.40
C ASP A 219 -3.51 24.10 -26.63
N THR A 220 -3.43 23.49 -27.81
CA THR A 220 -3.81 24.16 -29.07
C THR A 220 -5.32 24.39 -29.16
N GLY A 221 -6.11 23.81 -28.26
CA GLY A 221 -7.58 23.86 -28.28
C GLY A 221 -8.18 23.06 -29.44
N GLU A 222 -7.35 22.37 -30.21
CA GLU A 222 -7.79 21.55 -31.33
C GLU A 222 -8.49 20.27 -30.81
N PRO A 223 -9.54 19.81 -31.51
CA PRO A 223 -10.20 18.56 -31.14
C PRO A 223 -9.24 17.37 -31.32
N ALA A 224 -9.48 16.29 -30.58
CA ALA A 224 -8.71 15.05 -30.70
C ALA A 224 -8.62 14.58 -32.17
N LYS A 225 -7.39 14.41 -32.68
CA LYS A 225 -7.11 14.02 -34.07
C LYS A 225 -6.69 12.53 -34.21
N ASP A 226 -6.25 11.93 -33.11
CA ASP A 226 -5.71 10.58 -33.00
C ASP A 226 -6.46 9.72 -31.95
N PHE A 227 -6.31 8.40 -32.08
CA PHE A 227 -6.94 7.44 -31.17
C PHE A 227 -6.39 7.52 -29.73
N LEU A 228 -5.07 7.72 -29.53
CA LEU A 228 -4.48 7.77 -28.20
C LEU A 228 -4.94 9.00 -27.39
N THR A 229 -5.02 10.18 -28.01
CA THR A 229 -5.63 11.36 -27.38
C THR A 229 -7.11 11.15 -27.07
N LEU A 230 -7.87 10.48 -27.96
CA LEU A 230 -9.26 10.14 -27.68
C LEU A 230 -9.38 9.26 -26.43
N MET A 231 -8.59 8.19 -26.35
CA MET A 231 -8.57 7.29 -25.18
C MET A 231 -8.16 8.02 -23.89
N ARG A 232 -7.18 8.93 -23.97
CA ARG A 232 -6.76 9.79 -22.86
C ARG A 232 -7.89 10.74 -22.40
N ASN A 233 -8.61 11.35 -23.33
CA ASN A 233 -9.74 12.22 -23.00
C ASN A 233 -10.87 11.44 -22.31
N ILE A 234 -11.18 10.25 -22.82
CA ILE A 234 -12.19 9.37 -22.21
C ILE A 234 -11.75 8.98 -20.79
N LEU A 235 -10.47 8.66 -20.60
CA LEU A 235 -9.91 8.37 -19.28
C LEU A 235 -10.10 9.54 -18.31
N LEU A 236 -9.80 10.77 -18.73
CA LEU A 236 -10.08 11.96 -17.91
C LEU A 236 -11.56 12.12 -17.56
N VAL A 237 -12.45 11.88 -18.52
CA VAL A 237 -13.90 11.97 -18.28
C VAL A 237 -14.36 10.95 -17.26
N LYS A 238 -13.85 9.71 -17.34
CA LYS A 238 -14.16 8.65 -16.40
C LYS A 238 -13.64 8.98 -15.00
N LEU A 239 -12.42 9.47 -14.90
CA LEU A 239 -11.81 9.82 -13.60
C LEU A 239 -12.46 11.07 -12.98
N GLY A 240 -12.59 12.15 -13.73
CA GLY A 240 -13.12 13.42 -13.21
C GLY A 240 -14.64 13.44 -13.09
N LEU A 241 -15.37 13.07 -14.15
CA LEU A 241 -16.82 13.31 -14.20
C LEU A 241 -17.66 12.15 -13.65
N HIS A 242 -17.18 10.91 -13.79
CA HIS A 242 -17.93 9.75 -13.30
C HIS A 242 -17.58 9.45 -11.85
N LEU A 243 -16.30 9.53 -11.49
CA LEU A 243 -15.81 9.23 -10.14
C LEU A 243 -15.68 10.46 -9.25
N GLY A 244 -15.67 11.69 -9.79
CA GLY A 244 -15.54 12.92 -9.00
C GLY A 244 -14.09 13.28 -8.63
N LEU A 245 -13.09 12.52 -9.11
CA LEU A 245 -11.71 12.67 -8.68
C LEU A 245 -11.07 13.96 -9.23
N HIS A 246 -10.20 14.59 -8.43
CA HIS A 246 -9.36 15.67 -8.94
C HIS A 246 -8.28 15.09 -9.86
N THR A 247 -8.24 15.58 -11.11
CA THR A 247 -7.25 15.16 -12.10
C THR A 247 -6.50 16.34 -12.69
N LYS A 248 -5.18 16.22 -12.85
CA LYS A 248 -4.33 17.23 -13.51
C LYS A 248 -3.41 16.57 -14.54
N GLN A 249 -3.27 17.17 -15.71
CA GLN A 249 -2.34 16.68 -16.74
C GLN A 249 -1.01 17.45 -16.67
N VAL A 250 0.09 16.71 -16.71
CA VAL A 250 1.45 17.25 -16.74
C VAL A 250 2.27 16.51 -17.80
N MET A 251 3.02 17.22 -18.63
CA MET A 251 3.90 16.57 -19.62
C MET A 251 5.30 16.37 -19.07
N SER A 252 5.94 15.29 -19.49
CA SER A 252 7.34 15.00 -19.18
C SER A 252 8.27 16.04 -19.79
N SER A 253 9.41 16.30 -19.14
CA SER A 253 10.45 17.22 -19.64
C SER A 253 10.98 16.83 -21.02
N ASN A 254 11.07 15.54 -21.29
CA ASN A 254 11.47 14.98 -22.58
C ASN A 254 10.32 14.92 -23.61
N SER A 255 9.13 15.41 -23.28
CA SER A 255 7.94 15.39 -24.14
C SER A 255 7.46 14.01 -24.58
N GLN A 256 8.00 12.93 -24.04
CA GLN A 256 7.67 11.56 -24.45
C GLN A 256 6.39 11.04 -23.79
N TYR A 257 6.06 11.55 -22.60
CA TYR A 257 4.95 11.05 -21.79
C TYR A 257 4.10 12.19 -21.25
N ILE A 258 2.83 11.87 -21.00
CA ILE A 258 1.85 12.74 -20.36
C ILE A 258 1.35 12.03 -19.10
N TYR A 259 1.62 12.64 -17.95
CA TYR A 259 1.19 12.18 -16.64
C TYR A 259 -0.19 12.74 -16.31
N ILE A 260 -1.09 11.87 -15.87
CA ILE A 260 -2.36 12.25 -15.25
C ILE A 260 -2.18 12.03 -13.75
N LEU A 261 -2.08 13.13 -13.01
CA LEU A 261 -2.08 13.14 -11.56
C LEU A 261 -3.52 13.01 -11.07
N VAL A 262 -3.75 12.18 -10.05
CA VAL A 262 -5.06 11.94 -9.46
C VAL A 262 -4.98 12.16 -7.94
N CYS A 263 -5.97 12.87 -7.40
CA CYS A 263 -6.14 13.11 -5.97
C CYS A 263 -7.63 12.90 -5.62
N PRO A 264 -7.95 12.02 -4.65
CA PRO A 264 -9.31 11.83 -4.16
C PRO A 264 -9.66 12.77 -3.01
N ASP A 265 -10.92 13.18 -2.95
CA ASP A 265 -11.47 13.86 -1.77
C ASP A 265 -11.79 12.86 -0.66
N ASP A 266 -11.62 13.29 0.60
CA ASP A 266 -11.95 12.48 1.78
C ASP A 266 -13.40 12.00 1.78
N SER A 267 -14.32 12.79 1.23
CA SER A 267 -15.74 12.40 1.12
C SER A 267 -15.96 11.25 0.15
N ASP A 268 -15.22 11.24 -0.97
CA ASP A 268 -15.34 10.20 -1.99
C ASP A 268 -14.77 8.88 -1.49
N LEU A 269 -13.66 8.94 -0.75
CA LEU A 269 -13.09 7.77 -0.10
C LEU A 269 -14.03 7.19 0.97
N GLN A 270 -14.69 8.04 1.77
CA GLN A 270 -15.70 7.58 2.74
C GLN A 270 -16.91 6.93 2.06
N ASN A 271 -17.35 7.47 0.93
CA ASN A 271 -18.45 6.90 0.16
C ASN A 271 -18.09 5.53 -0.38
N GLU A 272 -16.88 5.38 -0.93
CA GLU A 272 -16.43 4.09 -1.45
C GLU A 272 -16.21 3.08 -0.33
N ALA A 273 -15.58 3.49 0.77
CA ALA A 273 -15.39 2.64 1.94
C ALA A 273 -16.73 2.10 2.45
N ASN A 274 -17.77 2.93 2.52
CA ASN A 274 -19.10 2.51 2.94
C ASN A 274 -19.85 1.67 1.89
N ALA A 275 -19.53 1.83 0.61
CA ALA A 275 -20.13 1.05 -0.47
C ALA A 275 -19.57 -0.37 -0.55
N ILE A 276 -18.27 -0.53 -0.28
CA ILE A 276 -17.58 -1.82 -0.27
C ILE A 276 -17.73 -2.52 1.09
N GLY A 277 -17.98 -1.78 2.17
CA GLY A 277 -17.81 -2.30 3.52
C GLY A 277 -16.33 -2.44 3.88
N TYR A 278 -15.52 -1.44 3.51
CA TYR A 278 -14.07 -1.50 3.71
C TYR A 278 -13.73 -1.61 5.19
N ASN A 279 -12.96 -2.62 5.53
CA ASN A 279 -12.65 -2.95 6.90
C ASN A 279 -11.62 -1.95 7.49
N LEU A 280 -12.05 -1.12 8.44
CA LEU A 280 -11.24 -0.08 9.07
C LEU A 280 -10.92 -0.39 10.52
N GLN A 281 -9.74 0.06 10.95
CA GLN A 281 -9.34 -0.02 12.34
C GLN A 281 -10.14 0.99 13.16
N MET A 282 -10.78 0.50 14.22
CA MET A 282 -11.41 1.37 15.20
C MET A 282 -10.37 1.89 16.21
N GLU A 283 -10.54 3.12 16.69
CA GLU A 283 -9.89 3.71 17.87
C GLU A 283 -10.49 3.10 19.15
N ILE A 284 -10.55 1.78 19.16
CA ILE A 284 -10.68 1.03 20.38
C ILE A 284 -9.22 0.76 20.70
N GLY A 285 -8.70 1.33 21.79
CA GLY A 285 -7.44 0.79 22.31
C GLY A 285 -7.62 -0.73 22.38
N GLU A 286 -6.69 -1.48 21.81
CA GLU A 286 -6.87 -2.84 21.30
C GLU A 286 -7.58 -3.76 22.32
N VAL A 287 -8.91 -3.97 22.24
CA VAL A 287 -9.62 -4.69 23.33
C VAL A 287 -9.19 -4.13 24.69
N ASP A 288 -9.20 -2.81 24.82
CA ASP A 288 -8.61 -2.12 25.94
C ASP A 288 -9.30 -2.62 27.19
N LEU A 289 -8.51 -3.12 28.12
CA LEU A 289 -8.96 -3.36 29.48
C LEU A 289 -9.77 -2.17 30.03
N PRO A 290 -9.41 -0.89 29.75
CA PRO A 290 -10.26 0.26 30.05
C PRO A 290 -11.69 0.21 29.45
N SER A 291 -11.88 -0.33 28.24
CA SER A 291 -13.21 -0.41 27.62
C SER A 291 -14.15 -1.41 28.30
N LEU A 292 -13.58 -2.34 29.08
CA LEU A 292 -14.30 -3.29 29.92
C LEU A 292 -14.60 -2.71 31.30
N GLU A 293 -14.06 -1.54 31.65
CA GLU A 293 -14.42 -0.85 32.88
C GLU A 293 -15.88 -0.34 32.79
N PRO A 294 -16.57 -0.23 33.94
CA PRO A 294 -17.88 0.40 33.99
C PRO A 294 -17.77 1.89 33.63
N CYS A 295 -18.62 2.35 32.73
CA CYS A 295 -18.65 3.73 32.23
C CYS A 295 -19.98 4.42 32.52
N ASP A 296 -19.96 5.75 32.49
CA ASP A 296 -21.18 6.56 32.48
C ASP A 296 -21.86 6.59 31.10
N LYS A 297 -23.02 7.24 31.01
CA LYS A 297 -23.77 7.41 29.75
C LYS A 297 -22.99 8.14 28.66
N ASN A 298 -21.98 8.93 29.03
CA ASN A 298 -21.10 9.66 28.12
C ASN A 298 -19.82 8.86 27.79
N LEU A 299 -19.81 7.56 28.08
CA LEU A 299 -18.71 6.62 27.80
C LEU A 299 -17.41 6.95 28.55
N ARG A 300 -17.49 7.65 29.68
CA ARG A 300 -16.34 7.96 30.53
C ARG A 300 -16.20 6.90 31.63
N PRO A 301 -15.01 6.33 31.85
CA PRO A 301 -14.79 5.38 32.95
C PRO A 301 -15.11 5.99 34.31
N LEU A 302 -15.78 5.24 35.18
CA LEU A 302 -16.17 5.71 36.52
C LEU A 302 -14.97 6.11 37.40
N ARG A 303 -13.77 5.57 37.11
CA ARG A 303 -12.52 5.88 37.81
C ARG A 303 -12.10 7.36 37.74
N ILE A 304 -12.43 8.05 36.65
CA ILE A 304 -11.95 9.43 36.35
C ILE A 304 -12.95 10.49 36.89
N LEU A 305 -14.13 10.07 37.34
CA LEU A 305 -15.18 10.97 37.80
C LEU A 305 -14.95 11.41 39.26
N LYS A 306 -15.24 12.69 39.56
CA LYS A 306 -15.24 13.22 40.93
C LYS A 306 -16.29 12.51 41.76
N THR A 307 -15.84 11.81 42.80
CA THR A 307 -16.68 11.04 43.72
C THR A 307 -16.72 11.71 45.09
N SER A 308 -17.91 11.81 45.71
CA SER A 308 -18.10 12.29 47.09
C SER A 308 -17.91 11.18 48.14
N ASP A 309 -18.06 9.91 47.76
CA ASP A 309 -17.83 8.76 48.64
C ASP A 309 -16.34 8.51 48.93
N GLU A 310 -15.96 8.60 50.20
CA GLU A 310 -14.59 8.31 50.66
C GLU A 310 -14.23 6.82 50.51
N ARG A 311 -15.21 5.92 50.68
CA ARG A 311 -15.04 4.46 50.57
C ARG A 311 -14.44 4.03 49.23
N ILE A 312 -14.83 4.68 48.13
CA ILE A 312 -14.36 4.37 46.78
C ILE A 312 -12.93 4.89 46.57
N LYS A 313 -12.62 6.07 47.11
CA LYS A 313 -11.27 6.65 47.04
C LYS A 313 -10.25 5.80 47.80
N GLU A 314 -10.62 5.31 48.98
CA GLU A 314 -9.79 4.40 49.76
C GLU A 314 -9.53 3.10 48.99
N LYS A 315 -10.58 2.48 48.44
CA LYS A 315 -10.45 1.24 47.66
C LYS A 315 -9.63 1.39 46.39
N LEU A 316 -9.79 2.48 45.64
CA LEU A 316 -8.96 2.76 44.48
C LEU A 316 -7.49 2.97 44.85
N LYS A 317 -7.23 3.60 46.01
CA LYS A 317 -5.87 3.78 46.53
C LYS A 317 -5.24 2.45 46.96
N GLU A 318 -6.00 1.57 47.61
CA GLU A 318 -5.57 0.21 47.95
C GLU A 318 -5.20 -0.59 46.69
N ILE A 319 -6.08 -0.62 45.69
CA ILE A 319 -5.83 -1.36 44.43
C ILE A 319 -4.63 -0.78 43.70
N LYS A 320 -4.46 0.56 43.67
CA LYS A 320 -3.31 1.21 43.03
C LYS A 320 -2.00 0.89 43.73
N ASN A 321 -2.00 0.74 45.05
CA ASN A 321 -0.82 0.38 45.82
C ASN A 321 -0.49 -1.12 45.71
N GLU A 322 -1.50 -2.00 45.69
CA GLU A 322 -1.31 -3.44 45.55
C GLU A 322 -0.95 -3.85 44.12
N PHE A 323 -1.50 -3.17 43.10
CA PHE A 323 -1.39 -3.56 41.69
C PHE A 323 -0.99 -2.39 40.78
N SER A 324 0.10 -1.70 41.10
CA SER A 324 0.59 -0.52 40.35
C SER A 324 0.76 -0.80 38.85
N ASP A 325 1.34 -1.95 38.52
CA ASP A 325 1.65 -2.33 37.14
C ASP A 325 0.38 -2.52 36.30
N ILE A 326 -0.67 -3.05 36.92
CA ILE A 326 -1.97 -3.26 36.25
C ILE A 326 -2.67 -1.92 36.05
N MET A 327 -2.64 -1.06 37.07
CA MET A 327 -3.21 0.27 36.96
C MET A 327 -2.47 1.15 35.95
N GLU A 328 -1.16 0.94 35.77
CA GLU A 328 -0.38 1.60 34.72
C GLU A 328 -0.78 1.13 33.31
N MET A 329 -1.07 -0.16 33.14
CA MET A 329 -1.62 -0.68 31.87
C MET A 329 -3.01 -0.10 31.54
N LEU A 330 -3.77 0.36 32.54
CA LEU A 330 -5.10 0.94 32.36
C LEU A 330 -5.08 2.46 32.14
N LYS A 331 -3.90 3.10 32.05
CA LYS A 331 -3.80 4.55 31.82
C LYS A 331 -4.21 4.90 30.39
N THR A 332 -5.06 5.91 30.26
CA THR A 332 -5.43 6.50 28.96
C THR A 332 -4.35 7.47 28.48
N THR A 333 -4.30 7.73 27.17
CA THR A 333 -3.43 8.75 26.56
C THR A 333 -3.75 10.17 27.02
N GLU A 334 -4.96 10.41 27.52
CA GLU A 334 -5.32 11.63 28.24
C GLU A 334 -4.79 11.54 29.67
N SER A 335 -4.04 12.57 30.10
CA SER A 335 -3.48 12.64 31.44
C SER A 335 -4.57 12.49 32.51
N ASP A 336 -4.38 11.55 33.43
CA ASP A 336 -5.24 11.26 34.60
C ASP A 336 -5.51 12.49 35.52
N GLU A 337 -4.99 13.67 35.19
CA GLU A 337 -5.11 14.92 35.95
C GLU A 337 -6.46 15.65 35.74
N ASN A 338 -7.21 15.29 34.70
CA ASN A 338 -8.49 15.94 34.40
C ASN A 338 -9.66 15.24 35.12
N GLU A 339 -10.03 15.73 36.30
CA GLU A 339 -11.19 15.22 37.06
C GLU A 339 -12.51 15.82 36.53
N TYR A 340 -13.42 14.97 36.02
CA TYR A 340 -14.72 15.40 35.47
C TYR A 340 -15.86 15.38 36.51
N PRO A 341 -16.87 16.27 36.40
CA PRO A 341 -18.04 16.23 37.28
C PRO A 341 -18.96 15.05 36.95
N GLY A 342 -19.34 14.28 37.98
CA GLY A 342 -20.26 13.13 37.89
C GLY A 342 -21.74 13.52 37.99
N LEU A 343 -22.23 14.41 37.12
CA LEU A 343 -23.67 14.61 36.97
C LEU A 343 -24.28 13.30 36.42
N ASP A 344 -25.26 12.72 37.11
CA ASP A 344 -26.03 11.50 36.75
C ASP A 344 -25.50 10.13 37.21
N VAL A 345 -24.57 10.06 38.18
CA VAL A 345 -23.92 8.79 38.59
C VAL A 345 -24.21 8.40 40.06
N THR A 346 -25.04 9.16 40.79
CA THR A 346 -25.28 8.96 42.23
C THR A 346 -25.69 7.54 42.60
N ASP A 347 -26.53 6.91 41.77
CA ASP A 347 -27.13 5.60 42.05
C ASP A 347 -26.23 4.44 41.60
N LEU A 348 -25.13 4.73 40.87
CA LEU A 348 -24.21 3.73 40.31
C LEU A 348 -23.02 3.45 41.25
N TRP A 349 -22.74 4.33 42.21
CA TRP A 349 -21.55 4.24 43.07
C TRP A 349 -21.54 3.02 44.00
N ASP A 350 -22.69 2.62 44.55
CA ASP A 350 -22.78 1.41 45.38
C ASP A 350 -22.47 0.15 44.55
N GLY A 351 -22.90 0.11 43.29
CA GLY A 351 -22.52 -0.98 42.39
C GLY A 351 -21.07 -0.95 41.97
N TYR A 352 -20.51 0.24 41.78
CA TYR A 352 -19.09 0.39 41.48
C TYR A 352 -18.20 -0.06 42.65
N LEU A 353 -18.61 0.18 43.90
CA LEU A 353 -17.91 -0.33 45.08
C LEU A 353 -17.87 -1.86 45.12
N GLU A 354 -19.01 -2.52 44.88
CA GLU A 354 -19.08 -4.00 44.78
C GLU A 354 -18.18 -4.53 43.65
N TYR A 355 -18.20 -3.87 42.48
CA TYR A 355 -17.31 -4.20 41.37
C TYR A 355 -15.84 -4.14 41.77
N LEU A 356 -15.40 -3.07 42.42
CA LEU A 356 -14.01 -2.91 42.86
C LEU A 356 -13.59 -3.99 43.87
N THR A 357 -14.47 -4.40 44.78
CA THR A 357 -14.16 -5.47 45.74
C THR A 357 -13.97 -6.83 45.09
N GLU A 358 -14.85 -7.21 44.14
CA GLU A 358 -14.71 -8.46 43.39
C GLU A 358 -13.51 -8.40 42.42
N PHE A 359 -13.23 -7.23 41.84
CA PHE A 359 -12.05 -7.00 41.01
C PHE A 359 -10.75 -7.20 41.81
N GLN A 360 -10.63 -6.60 43.00
CA GLN A 360 -9.48 -6.80 43.90
C GLN A 360 -9.28 -8.28 44.25
N LYS A 361 -10.36 -9.02 44.51
CA LYS A 361 -10.31 -10.47 44.79
C LYS A 361 -9.78 -11.26 43.59
N GLY A 362 -10.29 -10.98 42.39
CA GLY A 362 -9.85 -11.64 41.16
C GLY A 362 -8.38 -11.36 40.83
N LEU A 363 -7.89 -10.14 41.11
CA LEU A 363 -6.47 -9.80 40.95
C LEU A 363 -5.56 -10.59 41.89
N LYS A 364 -5.94 -10.77 43.16
CA LYS A 364 -5.20 -11.59 44.13
C LYS A 364 -5.12 -13.05 43.69
N GLU A 365 -6.22 -13.59 43.15
CA GLU A 365 -6.24 -14.93 42.57
C GLU A 365 -5.29 -15.04 41.37
N MET A 366 -5.20 -14.00 40.54
CA MET A 366 -4.33 -13.99 39.36
C MET A 366 -2.83 -14.06 39.70
N GLU A 367 -2.38 -13.34 40.73
CA GLU A 367 -0.97 -13.35 41.16
C GLU A 367 -0.52 -14.71 41.68
N THR A 368 -1.41 -15.44 42.36
CA THR A 368 -1.10 -16.79 42.86
C THR A 368 -0.75 -17.79 41.76
N TYR A 369 -1.24 -17.61 40.53
CA TYR A 369 -1.06 -18.59 39.44
C TYR A 369 0.14 -18.33 38.52
N LYS A 370 0.94 -17.27 38.71
CA LYS A 370 2.12 -16.91 37.87
C LYS A 370 1.88 -17.11 36.36
N ILE A 371 0.86 -16.45 35.83
CA ILE A 371 0.41 -16.55 34.43
C ILE A 371 1.44 -15.90 33.49
N LEU A 372 1.65 -16.48 32.29
CA LEU A 372 2.49 -15.91 31.23
C LEU A 372 2.01 -14.50 30.80
N SER A 373 2.93 -13.63 30.38
CA SER A 373 2.63 -12.23 30.03
C SER A 373 1.58 -12.07 28.92
N GLU A 374 1.54 -12.97 27.94
CA GLU A 374 0.59 -12.93 26.81
C GLU A 374 -0.85 -13.30 27.22
N GLU A 375 -1.02 -14.17 28.21
CA GLU A 375 -2.33 -14.59 28.73
C GLU A 375 -2.88 -13.66 29.82
N ARG A 376 -2.02 -12.76 30.32
CA ARG A 376 -2.33 -11.81 31.39
C ARG A 376 -3.54 -10.94 31.03
N ASN A 377 -3.59 -10.42 29.80
CA ASN A 377 -4.67 -9.51 29.36
C ASN A 377 -6.01 -10.24 29.21
N ALA A 378 -6.02 -11.46 28.68
CA ALA A 378 -7.23 -12.26 28.54
C ALA A 378 -7.81 -12.67 29.91
N CYS A 379 -6.94 -13.03 30.85
CA CYS A 379 -7.33 -13.32 32.23
C CYS A 379 -7.91 -12.08 32.92
N LEU A 380 -7.25 -10.93 32.78
CA LEU A 380 -7.70 -9.67 33.36
C LEU A 380 -9.04 -9.21 32.77
N ALA A 381 -9.23 -9.34 31.45
CA ALA A 381 -10.52 -9.10 30.80
C ALA A 381 -11.63 -10.02 31.33
N LYS A 382 -11.32 -11.28 31.62
CA LYS A 382 -12.25 -12.24 32.22
C LYS A 382 -12.60 -11.88 33.66
N ILE A 383 -11.63 -11.40 34.43
CA ILE A 383 -11.84 -10.90 35.80
C ILE A 383 -12.78 -9.69 35.77
N MET A 384 -12.49 -8.68 34.93
CA MET A 384 -13.33 -7.48 34.80
C MET A 384 -14.79 -7.82 34.45
N ARG A 385 -15.01 -8.71 33.48
CA ARG A 385 -16.38 -9.17 33.13
C ARG A 385 -17.07 -9.88 34.29
N LYS A 386 -16.41 -10.84 34.93
CA LYS A 386 -16.98 -11.56 36.08
C LYS A 386 -17.30 -10.64 37.25
N SER A 387 -16.42 -9.68 37.54
CA SER A 387 -16.65 -8.69 38.60
C SER A 387 -17.87 -7.82 38.29
N MET A 388 -18.04 -7.42 37.02
CA MET A 388 -19.21 -6.65 36.58
C MET A 388 -20.50 -7.47 36.62
N GLU A 389 -20.47 -8.72 36.15
CA GLU A 389 -21.61 -9.65 36.23
C GLU A 389 -22.07 -9.83 37.68
N LYS A 390 -21.14 -10.06 38.61
CA LYS A 390 -21.44 -10.20 40.04
C LYS A 390 -22.00 -8.94 40.66
N ALA A 391 -21.41 -7.78 40.37
CA ALA A 391 -21.88 -6.49 40.86
C ALA A 391 -23.28 -6.11 40.33
N ASN A 392 -23.70 -6.73 39.22
CA ASN A 392 -25.01 -6.50 38.60
C ASN A 392 -26.10 -7.51 39.02
N VAL A 393 -25.74 -8.56 39.78
CA VAL A 393 -26.71 -9.55 40.26
C VAL A 393 -27.76 -8.87 41.15
N GLY A 394 -29.04 -9.03 40.82
CA GLY A 394 -30.15 -8.49 41.61
C GLY A 394 -30.45 -7.01 41.40
N LYS A 395 -29.73 -6.30 40.52
CA LYS A 395 -29.98 -4.86 40.23
C LYS A 395 -30.94 -4.65 39.07
N LYS A 396 -31.72 -3.56 39.12
CA LYS A 396 -32.62 -3.13 38.04
C LYS A 396 -31.82 -2.66 36.82
N LYS A 397 -32.33 -2.86 35.61
CA LYS A 397 -31.65 -2.52 34.33
C LYS A 397 -31.11 -1.08 34.20
N HIS A 398 -31.66 -0.11 34.93
CA HIS A 398 -31.19 1.29 34.90
C HIS A 398 -30.09 1.59 35.92
N ILE A 399 -29.86 0.69 36.89
CA ILE A 399 -28.83 0.79 37.96
C ILE A 399 -27.68 -0.19 37.70
N GLN A 400 -27.83 -1.07 36.70
CA GLN A 400 -26.75 -1.97 36.30
C GLN A 400 -25.58 -1.18 35.75
N LEU A 401 -24.39 -1.51 36.25
CA LEU A 401 -23.13 -1.09 35.66
C LEU A 401 -23.06 -1.65 34.24
N LYS A 402 -22.62 -0.83 33.31
CA LYS A 402 -22.43 -1.25 31.93
C LYS A 402 -21.07 -0.77 31.47
N ASN A 403 -20.39 -1.63 30.72
CA ASN A 403 -19.20 -1.23 29.99
C ASN A 403 -19.58 -0.37 28.76
N MET A 404 -18.55 0.14 28.08
CA MET A 404 -18.71 0.92 26.85
C MET A 404 -19.54 0.16 25.79
N TRP A 405 -19.31 -1.15 25.64
CA TRP A 405 -19.95 -2.00 24.63
C TRP A 405 -21.46 -2.16 24.86
N GLU A 406 -21.85 -2.39 26.10
CA GLU A 406 -23.25 -2.53 26.52
C GLU A 406 -24.02 -1.21 26.40
N HIS A 407 -23.36 -0.07 26.57
CA HIS A 407 -23.95 1.25 26.28
C HIS A 407 -24.19 1.44 24.79
N MET A 408 -23.32 0.89 23.94
CA MET A 408 -23.47 0.92 22.47
C MET A 408 -24.41 -0.17 21.93
N GLY A 409 -24.92 -1.08 22.78
CA GLY A 409 -25.84 -2.15 22.38
C GLY A 409 -25.15 -3.42 21.87
N PHE A 410 -23.85 -3.57 22.09
CA PHE A 410 -23.10 -4.77 21.71
C PHE A 410 -22.91 -5.70 22.92
N ASN A 411 -23.38 -6.96 22.81
CA ASN A 411 -23.23 -7.98 23.85
C ASN A 411 -21.82 -8.60 23.90
N LYS A 412 -20.99 -8.33 22.88
CA LYS A 412 -19.59 -8.77 22.77
C LYS A 412 -18.78 -7.61 22.19
N PRO A 413 -17.50 -7.44 22.59
CA PRO A 413 -16.65 -6.43 21.97
C PRO A 413 -16.53 -6.72 20.48
N LEU A 414 -16.58 -5.66 19.69
CA LEU A 414 -16.34 -5.77 18.25
C LEU A 414 -14.87 -6.13 17.99
N SER A 415 -14.62 -6.79 16.86
CA SER A 415 -13.26 -6.97 16.35
C SER A 415 -12.59 -5.59 16.22
N PRO A 416 -11.26 -5.44 16.43
CA PRO A 416 -10.55 -4.16 16.25
C PRO A 416 -10.73 -3.55 14.85
N TYR A 417 -11.15 -4.39 13.90
CA TYR A 417 -11.43 -4.10 12.51
C TYR A 417 -12.92 -4.33 12.25
N PHE A 418 -13.60 -3.33 11.70
CA PHE A 418 -15.01 -3.42 11.36
C PHE A 418 -15.32 -2.67 10.05
N ASP A 419 -16.36 -3.12 9.36
CA ASP A 419 -16.82 -2.53 8.11
C ASP A 419 -17.19 -1.07 8.32
N TYR A 420 -16.62 -0.20 7.50
CA TYR A 420 -16.83 1.23 7.64
C TYR A 420 -18.28 1.60 7.38
N ILE A 421 -18.91 2.22 8.38
CA ILE A 421 -20.27 2.78 8.29
C ILE A 421 -20.19 4.30 8.33
N ARG A 422 -20.75 4.93 7.29
CA ARG A 422 -20.88 6.39 7.21
C ARG A 422 -22.07 6.89 8.03
N ASP A 423 -21.95 6.86 9.35
CA ASP A 423 -22.89 7.49 10.30
C ASP A 423 -22.13 8.49 11.21
N GLN A 424 -22.79 9.60 11.52
CA GLN A 424 -22.26 10.61 12.46
C GLN A 424 -22.02 10.03 13.85
N LYS A 425 -22.83 9.03 14.26
CA LYS A 425 -22.69 8.35 15.56
C LYS A 425 -21.34 7.64 15.72
N PHE A 426 -20.83 7.03 14.64
CA PHE A 426 -19.60 6.23 14.67
C PHE A 426 -18.33 7.03 14.33
N LYS A 427 -18.44 8.35 14.07
CA LYS A 427 -17.31 9.19 13.61
C LYS A 427 -16.10 9.18 14.55
N ASN A 428 -16.33 9.08 15.85
CA ASN A 428 -15.27 9.10 16.87
C ASN A 428 -14.73 7.71 17.22
N ILE A 429 -15.35 6.64 16.71
CA ILE A 429 -14.93 5.26 16.98
C ILE A 429 -13.83 4.83 16.02
N TRP A 430 -13.66 5.49 14.87
CA TRP A 430 -12.62 5.16 13.90
C TRP A 430 -11.27 5.76 14.27
N LYS A 431 -10.21 4.97 14.13
CA LYS A 431 -8.83 5.42 14.40
C LYS A 431 -8.43 6.51 13.44
N LYS A 432 -7.89 7.59 13.98
CA LYS A 432 -7.42 8.71 13.18
C LYS A 432 -5.91 8.67 13.03
N TYR A 433 -5.45 8.78 11.79
CA TYR A 433 -4.04 8.81 11.40
C TYR A 433 -3.61 10.25 11.10
N GLU A 434 -2.35 10.55 11.37
CA GLU A 434 -1.76 11.83 11.01
C GLU A 434 -1.74 11.95 9.48
N THR A 435 -2.35 13.01 8.95
CA THR A 435 -2.26 13.31 7.51
C THR A 435 -1.15 14.33 7.27
N GLN A 436 -0.81 14.53 5.99
CA GLN A 436 0.26 15.44 5.56
C GLN A 436 0.13 16.87 6.09
N HIS A 437 -1.09 17.30 6.44
CA HIS A 437 -1.34 18.54 7.14
C HIS A 437 -1.27 18.29 8.64
N LYS A 438 -0.20 18.78 9.29
CA LYS A 438 0.10 18.65 10.74
C LYS A 438 -1.07 18.94 11.71
N GLU A 439 -2.18 19.49 11.23
CA GLU A 439 -3.36 19.86 12.01
C GLU A 439 -4.59 18.97 11.76
N LYS A 440 -4.60 18.15 10.70
CA LYS A 440 -5.75 17.28 10.36
C LYS A 440 -5.39 15.81 10.56
N LYS A 441 -6.14 15.14 11.44
CA LYS A 441 -6.11 13.67 11.52
C LYS A 441 -7.21 13.11 10.62
N GLY A 442 -6.84 12.22 9.70
CA GLY A 442 -7.73 11.57 8.74
C GLY A 442 -8.11 10.16 9.22
N ILE A 443 -9.24 9.65 8.76
CA ILE A 443 -9.71 8.30 9.14
C ILE A 443 -8.90 7.21 8.42
N PHE A 444 -8.41 7.51 7.21
CA PHE A 444 -7.70 6.55 6.37
C PHE A 444 -6.18 6.69 6.49
N ARG A 445 -5.46 5.56 6.48
CA ARG A 445 -4.00 5.54 6.28
C ARG A 445 -3.66 5.92 4.84
N SER A 446 -2.44 6.39 4.58
CA SER A 446 -1.97 6.64 3.20
C SER A 446 -2.14 5.42 2.29
N THR A 447 -1.88 4.21 2.81
CA THR A 447 -2.10 2.94 2.09
C THR A 447 -3.58 2.63 1.84
N ASP A 448 -4.46 2.88 2.81
CA ASP A 448 -5.91 2.69 2.63
C ASP A 448 -6.46 3.64 1.57
N ARG A 449 -6.01 4.90 1.56
CA ARG A 449 -6.40 5.89 0.55
C ARG A 449 -6.04 5.40 -0.85
N LEU A 450 -4.84 4.87 -1.03
CA LEU A 450 -4.39 4.29 -2.30
C LEU A 450 -5.19 3.06 -2.71
N LYS A 451 -5.51 2.16 -1.77
CA LYS A 451 -6.34 0.97 -2.05
C LYS A 451 -7.76 1.35 -2.45
N LEU A 452 -8.40 2.26 -1.71
CA LEU A 452 -9.73 2.79 -2.01
C LEU A 452 -9.76 3.55 -3.34
N LEU A 453 -8.72 4.36 -3.63
CA LEU A 453 -8.57 5.04 -4.91
C LEU A 453 -8.42 4.04 -6.06
N GLN A 454 -7.61 3.00 -5.89
CA GLN A 454 -7.46 1.96 -6.89
C GLN A 454 -8.77 1.20 -7.12
N SER A 455 -9.53 0.92 -6.05
CA SER A 455 -10.87 0.34 -6.14
C SER A 455 -11.82 1.23 -6.95
N LEU A 456 -11.89 2.53 -6.62
CA LEU A 456 -12.67 3.54 -7.35
C LEU A 456 -12.35 3.55 -8.84
N ILE A 457 -11.06 3.57 -9.19
CA ILE A 457 -10.60 3.56 -10.58
C ILE A 457 -11.01 2.25 -11.26
N SER A 458 -10.80 1.10 -10.60
CA SER A 458 -11.10 -0.23 -11.17
C SER A 458 -12.59 -0.46 -11.46
N ARG A 459 -13.48 0.24 -10.76
CA ARG A 459 -14.93 0.19 -10.99
C ARG A 459 -15.34 0.78 -12.34
N GLN A 460 -14.57 1.73 -12.88
CA GLN A 460 -14.88 2.40 -14.15
C GLN A 460 -13.85 2.11 -15.27
N VAL A 461 -12.59 1.83 -14.91
CA VAL A 461 -11.46 1.74 -15.84
C VAL A 461 -10.64 0.49 -15.55
N ASN A 462 -10.44 -0.34 -16.58
CA ASN A 462 -9.50 -1.44 -16.53
C ASN A 462 -8.09 -0.96 -16.95
N LEU A 463 -7.33 -0.47 -15.97
CA LEU A 463 -5.95 0.00 -16.20
C LEU A 463 -5.01 -1.12 -16.66
N HIS A 464 -5.23 -2.35 -16.20
CA HIS A 464 -4.39 -3.49 -16.57
C HIS A 464 -4.48 -3.80 -18.07
N TYR A 465 -5.70 -3.84 -18.62
CA TYR A 465 -5.92 -4.03 -20.05
C TYR A 465 -5.31 -2.90 -20.88
N LEU A 466 -5.44 -1.65 -20.43
CA LEU A 466 -4.85 -0.48 -21.11
C LEU A 466 -3.32 -0.53 -21.13
N ALA A 467 -2.69 -1.03 -20.07
CA ALA A 467 -1.25 -1.23 -19.99
C ALA A 467 -0.77 -2.36 -20.92
N GLN A 468 -1.49 -3.50 -20.95
CA GLN A 468 -1.15 -4.63 -21.82
C GLN A 468 -1.24 -4.27 -23.32
N LYS A 469 -2.12 -3.34 -23.68
CA LYS A 469 -2.28 -2.84 -25.06
C LYS A 469 -1.43 -1.62 -25.38
N GLU A 470 -0.52 -1.22 -24.48
CA GLU A 470 0.37 -0.05 -24.63
C GLU A 470 -0.37 1.28 -24.87
N ILE A 471 -1.67 1.34 -24.57
CA ILE A 471 -2.45 2.59 -24.61
C ILE A 471 -2.03 3.47 -23.41
N ILE A 472 -1.68 2.83 -22.30
CA ILE A 472 -1.04 3.43 -21.12
C ILE A 472 0.30 2.72 -20.94
N LYS A 473 1.34 3.44 -20.50
CA LYS A 473 2.66 2.85 -20.23
C LYS A 473 2.69 2.13 -18.89
N CYS A 474 2.26 2.82 -17.82
CA CYS A 474 2.16 2.29 -16.47
C CYS A 474 1.29 3.20 -15.59
N SER A 475 0.93 2.72 -14.40
CA SER A 475 0.31 3.53 -13.35
C SER A 475 0.90 3.15 -11.99
N PHE A 476 1.18 4.15 -11.14
CA PHE A 476 1.83 3.93 -9.85
C PHE A 476 1.46 5.03 -8.83
N PRO A 477 1.47 4.71 -7.52
CA PRO A 477 1.25 5.69 -6.47
C PRO A 477 2.47 6.61 -6.29
N LEU A 478 2.22 7.84 -5.85
CA LEU A 478 3.26 8.80 -5.51
C LEU A 478 3.77 8.59 -4.08
N LYS A 479 5.03 8.95 -3.90
CA LYS A 479 5.71 8.86 -2.62
C LYS A 479 5.23 9.99 -1.69
N ASN A 480 4.83 9.64 -0.48
CA ASN A 480 4.49 10.62 0.55
C ASN A 480 5.74 10.97 1.37
N ASP A 481 6.42 12.06 0.99
CA ASP A 481 7.66 12.51 1.64
C ASP A 481 7.45 12.90 3.12
N TYR A 482 6.23 13.33 3.50
CA TYR A 482 5.93 13.71 4.88
C TYR A 482 6.01 12.52 5.84
N GLU A 483 5.37 11.40 5.51
CA GLU A 483 5.39 10.19 6.35
C GLU A 483 6.78 9.55 6.41
N LEU A 484 7.54 9.66 5.33
CA LEU A 484 8.86 9.04 5.23
C LEU A 484 9.93 9.80 6.03
N TYR A 485 10.02 11.12 5.87
CA TYR A 485 11.08 11.95 6.46
C TYR A 485 10.66 12.60 7.78
N GLY A 486 9.36 12.85 7.99
CA GLY A 486 8.83 13.51 9.19
C GLY A 486 9.11 15.01 9.19
N SER A 487 8.07 15.82 9.46
CA SER A 487 8.05 17.28 9.38
C SER A 487 8.41 17.90 8.01
N ARG A 488 7.54 18.78 7.51
CA ARG A 488 7.86 19.69 6.39
C ARG A 488 9.00 20.61 6.81
N LEU A 489 10.24 20.19 6.65
CA LEU A 489 11.34 21.13 6.48
C LEU A 489 11.23 21.63 5.06
N PHE A 490 10.42 22.68 4.91
CA PHE A 490 10.49 23.71 3.90
C PHE A 490 11.71 23.55 2.99
N THR A 491 11.47 23.08 1.77
CA THR A 491 12.40 23.25 0.66
C THR A 491 12.54 24.72 0.24
N ASP A 492 11.79 25.63 0.86
CA ASP A 492 11.78 27.05 0.51
C ASP A 492 12.90 27.89 1.15
N PHE A 493 13.72 27.34 2.07
CA PHE A 493 14.79 28.10 2.75
C PHE A 493 16.18 27.44 2.75
N ARG A 494 16.51 26.64 1.74
CA ARG A 494 17.87 26.08 1.62
C ARG A 494 18.64 26.66 0.44
N ASP A 495 19.14 27.87 0.64
CA ASP A 495 20.28 28.40 -0.13
C ASP A 495 21.39 29.00 0.76
N ASP A 496 21.33 28.86 2.10
CA ASP A 496 22.37 29.41 2.97
C ASP A 496 22.99 28.37 3.93
N PRO A 497 24.25 27.93 3.71
CA PRO A 497 24.95 26.93 4.53
C PRO A 497 25.16 27.33 5.99
N TYR A 498 25.01 28.61 6.32
CA TYR A 498 25.33 29.15 7.65
C TYR A 498 24.15 29.10 8.64
N TYR A 499 22.92 28.84 8.17
CA TYR A 499 21.70 28.92 8.99
C TYR A 499 21.12 27.56 9.43
N GLU A 500 21.70 26.42 9.03
CA GLU A 500 21.13 25.10 9.32
C GLU A 500 21.13 24.72 10.81
N ASP A 501 22.17 25.06 11.57
CA ASP A 501 22.35 24.53 12.94
C ASP A 501 21.56 25.32 14.00
N ILE A 502 21.50 26.65 13.88
CA ILE A 502 20.82 27.52 14.85
C ILE A 502 19.30 27.44 14.66
N SER A 503 18.85 27.39 13.40
CA SER A 503 17.42 27.27 13.06
C SER A 503 16.86 25.90 13.43
N ARG A 504 17.60 24.80 13.18
CA ARG A 504 17.20 23.45 13.64
C ARG A 504 17.06 23.39 15.15
N LYS A 505 18.07 23.88 15.90
CA LYS A 505 18.02 23.92 17.37
C LYS A 505 16.88 24.80 17.88
N MET A 506 16.64 25.97 17.29
CA MET A 506 15.51 26.82 17.67
C MET A 506 14.15 26.21 17.33
N LEU A 507 13.99 25.57 16.16
CA LEU A 507 12.73 24.91 15.77
C LEU A 507 12.45 23.66 16.60
N ASP A 508 13.46 22.85 16.94
CA ASP A 508 13.31 21.72 17.87
C ASP A 508 12.92 22.17 19.29
N THR A 509 13.42 23.35 19.70
CA THR A 509 13.09 23.95 21.00
C THR A 509 11.70 24.59 21.02
N LEU A 510 11.22 25.14 19.90
CA LEU A 510 9.93 25.83 19.80
C LEU A 510 8.74 24.92 19.46
N TYR A 511 8.94 23.84 18.71
CA TYR A 511 7.86 22.95 18.24
C TYR A 511 7.85 21.56 18.89
N GLY A 512 8.71 21.31 19.89
CA GLY A 512 8.86 19.99 20.51
C GLY A 512 9.35 18.93 19.51
N PRO A 513 9.52 17.65 19.93
CA PRO A 513 10.00 16.57 19.06
C PRO A 513 8.90 16.19 18.03
N SER A 514 8.76 17.02 17.00
CA SER A 514 7.76 16.90 15.94
C SER A 514 8.02 15.64 15.10
N CYS A 515 7.32 14.55 15.41
CA CYS A 515 7.09 13.35 14.58
C CYS A 515 8.31 12.88 13.76
N LYS A 516 9.18 12.07 14.35
CA LYS A 516 10.23 11.34 13.62
C LYS A 516 9.59 10.53 12.48
N GLY A 517 9.96 10.82 11.23
CA GLY A 517 9.51 10.09 10.04
C GLY A 517 9.92 8.61 10.06
N LEU A 518 9.37 7.81 9.16
CA LEU A 518 9.68 6.37 9.09
C LEU A 518 11.19 6.11 9.04
N LEU A 519 11.95 6.84 8.20
CA LEU A 519 13.39 6.63 8.06
C LEU A 519 14.17 6.99 9.33
N ASN A 520 13.77 8.05 10.03
CA ASN A 520 14.45 8.46 11.26
C ASN A 520 14.24 7.44 12.40
N ASN A 521 13.11 6.74 12.42
CA ASN A 521 12.90 5.64 13.37
C ASN A 521 13.61 4.35 12.92
N TRP A 522 13.75 4.15 11.61
CA TRP A 522 14.47 3.03 11.03
C TRP A 522 15.99 3.14 11.29
N ASP A 523 16.58 4.34 11.17
CA ASP A 523 18.01 4.61 11.37
C ASP A 523 18.41 4.72 12.86
N SER A 524 17.57 4.24 13.79
CA SER A 524 17.98 4.15 15.21
C SER A 524 18.99 3.01 15.39
N LYS A 525 20.24 3.37 15.06
CA LYS A 525 21.46 2.57 15.07
C LYS A 525 21.53 1.66 16.30
N ILE A 526 21.77 0.38 16.05
CA ILE A 526 22.31 -0.66 16.94
C ILE A 526 21.29 -1.53 17.71
N ASN A 527 20.01 -1.18 17.76
CA ASN A 527 19.03 -2.10 18.37
C ASN A 527 18.52 -3.11 17.33
N PHE A 528 19.11 -4.32 17.32
CA PHE A 528 18.64 -5.54 16.61
C PHE A 528 17.18 -5.95 16.93
N GLY A 529 16.48 -5.18 17.77
CA GLY A 529 15.18 -5.48 18.32
C GLY A 529 14.03 -4.96 17.46
N ASP A 530 13.80 -3.66 17.45
CA ASP A 530 12.43 -3.19 17.25
C ASP A 530 12.31 -2.31 16.01
N LEU A 531 12.23 -2.96 14.85
CA LEU A 531 11.79 -2.28 13.65
C LEU A 531 10.40 -1.68 13.91
N PRO A 532 10.11 -0.45 13.43
CA PRO A 532 8.80 0.17 13.59
C PRO A 532 7.80 -0.46 12.61
N ILE A 533 7.45 -1.73 12.80
CA ILE A 533 6.61 -2.56 11.90
C ILE A 533 5.28 -1.85 11.60
N ASN A 534 4.66 -1.22 12.60
CA ASN A 534 3.40 -0.49 12.42
C ASN A 534 3.55 0.72 11.48
N LYS A 535 4.68 1.44 11.51
CA LYS A 535 4.91 2.57 10.59
C LYS A 535 5.24 2.07 9.17
N ILE A 536 6.01 0.98 9.06
CA ILE A 536 6.30 0.33 7.78
C ILE A 536 4.99 -0.14 7.13
N ARG A 537 4.14 -0.82 7.90
CA ARG A 537 2.82 -1.28 7.46
C ARG A 537 1.96 -0.11 7.02
N ASN A 538 1.87 0.97 7.79
CA ASN A 538 1.00 2.10 7.46
C ASN A 538 1.40 2.77 6.13
N TYR A 539 2.69 2.77 5.80
CA TYR A 539 3.24 3.40 4.60
C TYR A 539 3.30 2.47 3.37
N PHE A 540 3.73 1.22 3.54
CA PHE A 540 3.94 0.27 2.44
C PHE A 540 2.82 -0.78 2.29
N GLY A 541 1.98 -0.93 3.31
CA GLY A 541 0.89 -1.91 3.36
C GLY A 541 1.26 -3.17 4.12
N GLU A 542 0.27 -4.04 4.30
CA GLU A 542 0.33 -5.26 5.09
C GLU A 542 1.35 -6.27 4.55
N LYS A 543 1.41 -6.49 3.24
CA LYS A 543 2.33 -7.47 2.62
C LYS A 543 3.80 -7.16 2.89
N ILE A 544 4.20 -5.90 2.70
CA ILE A 544 5.56 -5.44 2.96
C ILE A 544 5.81 -5.39 4.48
N GLY A 545 4.80 -4.98 5.26
CA GLY A 545 4.83 -5.07 6.72
C GLY A 545 5.12 -6.48 7.22
N LEU A 546 4.46 -7.51 6.67
CA LEU A 546 4.65 -8.92 7.04
C LEU A 546 6.06 -9.39 6.73
N TYR A 547 6.59 -9.02 5.57
CA TYR A 547 7.96 -9.32 5.17
C TYR A 547 8.99 -8.77 6.18
N PHE A 548 8.87 -7.49 6.56
CA PHE A 548 9.78 -6.90 7.54
C PHE A 548 9.56 -7.44 8.96
N ALA A 549 8.31 -7.78 9.32
CA ALA A 549 8.02 -8.47 10.58
C ALA A 549 8.68 -9.85 10.63
N PHE A 550 8.60 -10.63 9.54
CA PHE A 550 9.26 -11.92 9.40
C PHE A 550 10.76 -11.81 9.53
N ILE A 551 11.39 -10.89 8.80
CA ILE A 551 12.84 -10.72 8.85
C ILE A 551 13.29 -10.31 10.25
N SER A 552 12.60 -9.36 10.88
CA SER A 552 12.93 -8.94 12.25
C SER A 552 12.81 -10.11 13.24
N TYR A 553 11.74 -10.89 13.16
CA TYR A 553 11.53 -12.07 14.00
C TYR A 553 12.57 -13.16 13.73
N PHE A 554 12.83 -13.47 12.46
CA PHE A 554 13.81 -14.46 12.04
C PHE A 554 15.21 -14.09 12.51
N SER A 555 15.65 -12.85 12.33
CA SER A 555 16.96 -12.37 12.81
C SER A 555 17.10 -12.51 14.33
N LYS A 556 16.04 -12.19 15.10
CA LYS A 556 16.04 -12.38 16.57
C LYS A 556 16.19 -13.84 16.96
N VAL A 557 15.39 -14.73 16.37
CA VAL A 557 15.40 -16.16 16.73
C VAL A 557 16.66 -16.86 16.22
N LEU A 558 17.27 -16.39 15.13
CA LEU A 558 18.53 -16.90 14.58
C LEU A 558 19.74 -16.63 15.49
N CYS A 559 19.66 -15.67 16.41
CA CYS A 559 20.71 -15.46 17.42
C CYS A 559 20.92 -16.69 18.32
N ILE A 560 19.86 -17.46 18.59
CA ILE A 560 19.89 -18.65 19.43
C ILE A 560 20.78 -19.76 18.81
N PRO A 561 20.53 -20.24 17.57
CA PRO A 561 21.39 -21.23 16.93
C PRO A 561 22.76 -20.67 16.58
N SER A 562 22.89 -19.37 16.28
CA SER A 562 24.19 -18.73 16.02
C SER A 562 25.11 -18.82 17.24
N PHE A 563 24.59 -18.56 18.44
CA PHE A 563 25.36 -18.67 19.67
C PHE A 563 25.83 -20.12 19.90
N THR A 564 24.92 -21.09 19.82
CA THR A 564 25.27 -22.51 19.97
C THR A 564 26.22 -23.00 18.87
N GLY A 565 26.09 -22.49 17.65
CA GLY A 565 26.95 -22.82 16.52
C GLY A 565 28.38 -22.31 16.70
N ILE A 566 28.54 -21.10 17.25
CA ILE A 566 29.87 -20.56 17.62
C ILE A 566 30.51 -21.44 18.69
N VAL A 567 29.75 -21.90 19.69
CA VAL A 567 30.28 -22.80 20.74
C VAL A 567 30.78 -24.11 20.13
N VAL A 568 29.99 -24.74 19.25
CA VAL A 568 30.39 -25.98 18.55
C VAL A 568 31.62 -25.73 17.65
N PHE A 569 31.66 -24.60 16.95
CA PHE A 569 32.79 -24.22 16.11
C PHE A 569 34.09 -24.02 16.90
N VAL A 570 34.03 -23.39 18.07
CA VAL A 570 35.19 -23.24 18.96
C VAL A 570 35.67 -24.60 19.48
N LEU A 571 34.76 -25.50 19.85
CA LEU A 571 35.11 -26.87 20.23
C LEU A 571 35.79 -27.63 19.08
N GLN A 572 35.27 -27.50 17.86
CA GLN A 572 35.89 -28.08 16.67
C GLN A 572 37.29 -27.53 16.39
N ARG A 573 37.58 -26.28 16.82
CA ARG A 573 38.90 -25.66 16.63
C ARG A 573 39.93 -26.09 17.68
N ILE A 574 39.50 -26.47 18.88
CA ILE A 574 40.37 -26.86 20.00
C ILE A 574 40.75 -28.35 19.92
N TYR A 575 39.82 -29.21 19.49
CA TYR A 575 39.98 -30.67 19.49
C TYR A 575 40.26 -31.23 18.08
N ASN A 576 40.78 -32.45 17.99
CA ASN A 576 41.04 -33.11 16.71
C ASN A 576 39.76 -33.77 16.16
N PRO A 577 39.56 -33.82 14.84
CA PRO A 577 38.32 -34.34 14.22
C PRO A 577 38.02 -35.81 14.55
N GLU A 578 39.02 -36.58 14.97
CA GLU A 578 38.89 -37.99 15.36
C GLU A 578 38.42 -38.18 16.82
N ASP A 579 38.34 -37.11 17.60
CA ASP A 579 37.90 -37.16 18.99
C ASP A 579 36.39 -37.45 19.07
N ASN A 580 36.02 -38.48 19.85
CA ASN A 580 34.63 -38.86 20.11
C ASN A 580 33.76 -37.67 20.60
N ILE A 581 34.37 -36.70 21.29
CA ILE A 581 33.71 -35.50 21.80
C ILE A 581 33.11 -34.67 20.66
N ILE A 582 33.83 -34.49 19.55
CA ILE A 582 33.37 -33.69 18.40
C ILE A 582 32.25 -34.43 17.66
N ILE A 583 32.40 -35.75 17.47
CA ILE A 583 31.38 -36.57 16.79
C ILE A 583 30.05 -36.46 17.53
N ILE A 584 30.08 -36.62 18.86
CA ILE A 584 28.87 -36.50 19.70
C ILE A 584 28.32 -35.07 19.64
N ALA A 585 29.16 -34.03 19.74
CA ALA A 585 28.73 -32.64 19.66
C ALA A 585 28.05 -32.31 18.32
N ASN A 586 28.58 -32.79 17.20
CA ASN A 586 27.99 -32.58 15.87
C ASN A 586 26.64 -33.29 15.73
N VAL A 587 26.51 -34.53 16.19
CA VAL A 587 25.23 -35.26 16.17
C VAL A 587 24.18 -34.53 17.02
N LEU A 588 24.55 -34.09 18.23
CA LEU A 588 23.66 -33.31 19.09
C LEU A 588 23.28 -31.97 18.44
N TYR A 589 24.22 -31.30 17.77
CA TYR A 589 23.95 -30.07 17.05
C TYR A 589 22.98 -30.28 15.88
N CYS A 590 23.12 -31.36 15.10
CA CYS A 590 22.18 -31.70 14.03
C CYS A 590 20.75 -31.93 14.54
N ILE A 591 20.60 -32.66 15.65
CA ILE A 591 19.30 -32.87 16.30
C ILE A 591 18.75 -31.52 16.79
N TYR A 592 19.59 -30.71 17.44
CA TYR A 592 19.21 -29.40 17.94
C TYR A 592 18.74 -28.46 16.82
N VAL A 593 19.47 -28.35 15.69
CA VAL A 593 19.08 -27.50 14.56
C VAL A 593 17.77 -27.97 13.95
N SER A 594 17.56 -29.28 13.85
CA SER A 594 16.30 -29.86 13.36
C SER A 594 15.12 -29.51 14.26
N VAL A 595 15.29 -29.65 15.59
CA VAL A 595 14.26 -29.25 16.57
C VAL A 595 14.03 -27.75 16.53
N TRP A 596 15.08 -26.94 16.54
CA TRP A 596 14.98 -25.48 16.45
C TRP A 596 14.22 -25.02 15.20
N ALA A 597 14.49 -25.62 14.04
CA ALA A 597 13.82 -25.28 12.79
C ALA A 597 12.30 -25.56 12.86
N THR A 598 11.90 -26.71 13.42
CA THR A 598 10.47 -27.03 13.60
C THR A 598 9.78 -26.08 14.58
N VAL A 599 10.43 -25.79 15.71
CA VAL A 599 9.93 -24.86 16.72
C VAL A 599 9.79 -23.44 16.16
N PHE A 600 10.78 -22.99 15.40
CA PHE A 600 10.76 -21.69 14.73
C PHE A 600 9.54 -21.54 13.81
N ILE A 601 9.27 -22.52 12.95
CA ILE A 601 8.14 -22.48 12.02
C ILE A 601 6.80 -22.39 12.78
N GLU A 602 6.62 -23.20 13.83
CA GLU A 602 5.38 -23.19 14.60
C GLU A 602 5.17 -21.88 15.38
N PHE A 603 6.23 -21.30 15.96
CA PHE A 603 6.13 -19.98 16.57
C PHE A 603 5.89 -18.87 15.55
N TRP A 604 6.47 -18.98 14.35
CA TRP A 604 6.19 -18.02 13.27
C TRP A 604 4.73 -18.09 12.84
N LYS A 605 4.15 -19.28 12.62
CA LYS A 605 2.71 -19.43 12.30
C LYS A 605 1.81 -18.79 13.36
N ARG A 606 2.16 -18.95 14.65
CA ARG A 606 1.42 -18.28 15.75
C ARG A 606 1.54 -16.76 15.67
N SER A 607 2.75 -16.26 15.42
CA SER A 607 3.02 -14.82 15.29
C SER A 607 2.32 -14.23 14.06
N GLU A 608 2.32 -14.93 12.93
CA GLU A 608 1.61 -14.58 11.70
C GLU A 608 0.11 -14.46 11.96
N ASN A 609 -0.51 -15.43 12.62
CA ASN A 609 -1.93 -15.36 12.99
C ASN A 609 -2.24 -14.18 13.92
N CYS A 610 -1.38 -13.91 14.91
CA CYS A 610 -1.53 -12.74 15.77
C CYS A 610 -1.43 -11.43 14.97
N LEU A 611 -0.52 -11.34 14.00
CA LEU A 611 -0.39 -10.19 13.11
C LEU A 611 -1.59 -10.07 12.18
N ALA A 612 -2.10 -11.17 11.61
CA ALA A 612 -3.29 -11.19 10.77
C ALA A 612 -4.51 -10.63 11.50
N ILE A 613 -4.74 -11.04 12.76
CA ILE A 613 -5.80 -10.48 13.61
C ILE A 613 -5.55 -9.01 13.92
N LYS A 614 -4.34 -8.67 14.38
CA LYS A 614 -3.96 -7.28 14.71
C LYS A 614 -4.02 -6.36 13.50
N TRP A 615 -3.97 -6.91 12.28
CA TRP A 615 -4.00 -6.17 11.05
C TRP A 615 -5.35 -6.24 10.31
N GLY A 616 -6.31 -7.02 10.81
CA GLY A 616 -7.60 -7.20 10.15
C GLY A 616 -7.47 -7.86 8.79
N GLN A 617 -6.60 -8.87 8.68
CA GLN A 617 -6.33 -9.65 7.48
C GLN A 617 -6.67 -11.14 7.69
N THR A 618 -7.62 -11.44 8.57
CA THR A 618 -8.05 -12.81 8.88
C THR A 618 -8.69 -13.51 7.68
N ASP A 619 -9.48 -12.77 6.91
CA ASP A 619 -10.30 -13.30 5.81
C ASP A 619 -9.75 -12.93 4.42
N TYR A 620 -8.47 -12.53 4.36
CA TYR A 620 -7.85 -12.01 3.14
C TYR A 620 -7.88 -13.01 1.96
N GLU A 621 -7.77 -14.32 2.23
CA GLU A 621 -7.76 -15.35 1.18
C GLU A 621 -9.10 -15.46 0.43
N ASP A 622 -10.21 -15.20 1.12
CA ASP A 622 -11.57 -15.28 0.55
C ASP A 622 -11.89 -14.04 -0.30
N ASP A 623 -11.26 -12.90 -0.01
CA ASP A 623 -11.49 -11.59 -0.66
C ASP A 623 -10.62 -11.36 -1.93
N GLU A 624 -9.76 -12.30 -2.33
CA GLU A 624 -8.86 -12.09 -3.49
C GLU A 624 -9.63 -12.09 -4.83
N ALA A 625 -9.61 -10.95 -5.52
CA ALA A 625 -10.19 -10.84 -6.85
C ALA A 625 -9.49 -11.80 -7.86
N PRO A 626 -10.25 -12.45 -8.75
CA PRO A 626 -9.67 -13.34 -9.74
C PRO A 626 -8.73 -12.57 -10.67
N ARG A 627 -7.60 -13.21 -11.03
CA ARG A 627 -6.61 -12.61 -11.94
C ARG A 627 -7.26 -12.29 -13.28
N PRO A 628 -6.95 -11.16 -13.94
CA PRO A 628 -7.56 -10.79 -15.23
C PRO A 628 -7.37 -11.80 -16.36
N GLN A 629 -6.32 -12.63 -16.28
CA GLN A 629 -6.00 -13.68 -17.24
C GLN A 629 -6.65 -15.02 -16.89
N PHE A 630 -7.29 -15.11 -15.72
CA PHE A 630 -7.97 -16.30 -15.28
C PHE A 630 -9.23 -16.50 -16.12
N TYR A 631 -9.36 -17.68 -16.69
CA TYR A 631 -10.49 -18.08 -17.53
C TYR A 631 -11.15 -19.30 -16.94
N GLY A 632 -12.45 -19.39 -17.13
CA GLY A 632 -13.27 -20.46 -16.59
C GLY A 632 -14.69 -20.36 -17.10
N THR A 633 -15.54 -21.28 -16.67
CA THR A 633 -16.98 -21.24 -16.96
C THR A 633 -17.65 -20.28 -15.99
N LEU A 634 -18.41 -19.32 -16.51
CA LEU A 634 -19.21 -18.43 -15.66
C LEU A 634 -20.29 -19.24 -14.93
N ARG A 635 -20.40 -19.06 -13.63
CA ARG A 635 -21.46 -19.63 -12.80
C ARG A 635 -21.97 -18.59 -11.81
N ARG A 636 -23.10 -18.90 -11.19
CA ARG A 636 -23.58 -18.16 -10.02
C ARG A 636 -22.75 -18.57 -8.80
N SER A 637 -22.16 -17.60 -8.10
CA SER A 637 -21.40 -17.85 -6.87
C SER A 637 -22.32 -18.51 -5.82
N PRO A 638 -21.90 -19.61 -5.17
CA PRO A 638 -22.68 -20.24 -4.11
C PRO A 638 -22.62 -19.48 -2.78
N ILE A 639 -21.72 -18.49 -2.64
CA ILE A 639 -21.49 -17.73 -1.40
C ILE A 639 -22.21 -16.38 -1.50
N ASP A 640 -21.87 -15.59 -2.52
CA ASP A 640 -22.31 -14.19 -2.63
C ASP A 640 -23.43 -13.98 -3.65
N ASP A 641 -23.90 -15.07 -4.27
CA ASP A 641 -24.96 -15.06 -5.28
C ASP A 641 -24.62 -14.29 -6.57
N GLU A 642 -23.35 -13.88 -6.75
CA GLU A 642 -22.88 -13.15 -7.92
C GLU A 642 -23.00 -13.97 -9.21
N MET A 643 -23.51 -13.35 -10.28
CA MET A 643 -23.86 -14.04 -11.53
C MET A 643 -22.69 -14.31 -12.48
N GLU A 644 -21.52 -13.74 -12.22
CA GLU A 644 -20.33 -13.76 -13.11
C GLU A 644 -19.09 -14.37 -12.43
N ASP A 645 -19.27 -15.28 -11.46
CA ASP A 645 -18.14 -16.00 -10.84
C ASP A 645 -17.46 -16.91 -11.89
N VAL A 646 -16.14 -16.75 -12.03
CA VAL A 646 -15.34 -17.53 -12.98
C VAL A 646 -14.95 -18.85 -12.31
N TYR A 647 -15.64 -19.93 -12.66
CA TYR A 647 -15.35 -21.25 -12.11
C TYR A 647 -14.37 -22.04 -12.95
N PHE A 648 -13.41 -22.65 -12.27
CA PHE A 648 -12.50 -23.61 -12.86
C PHE A 648 -12.66 -24.97 -12.17
N ASN A 649 -12.83 -26.03 -12.98
CA ASN A 649 -13.09 -27.38 -12.50
C ASN A 649 -11.90 -27.93 -11.67
N PRO A 650 -12.10 -28.38 -10.42
CA PRO A 650 -11.04 -28.93 -9.58
C PRO A 650 -10.33 -30.13 -10.19
N ASN A 651 -11.04 -30.98 -10.95
CA ASN A 651 -10.44 -32.15 -11.58
C ASN A 651 -9.44 -31.77 -12.67
N ASP A 652 -9.72 -30.70 -13.42
CA ASP A 652 -8.79 -30.20 -14.42
C ASP A 652 -7.61 -29.50 -13.74
N ARG A 653 -7.84 -28.80 -12.62
CA ARG A 653 -6.77 -28.22 -11.79
C ARG A 653 -5.81 -29.28 -11.28
N TYR A 654 -6.33 -30.42 -10.82
CA TYR A 654 -5.54 -31.54 -10.33
C TYR A 654 -4.63 -32.12 -11.43
N LYS A 655 -5.11 -32.22 -12.68
CA LYS A 655 -4.27 -32.65 -13.82
C LYS A 655 -3.08 -31.72 -14.00
N TYR A 656 -3.28 -30.40 -13.96
CA TYR A 656 -2.19 -29.44 -14.05
C TYR A 656 -1.19 -29.57 -12.90
N PHE A 657 -1.67 -29.77 -11.66
CA PHE A 657 -0.78 -30.01 -10.52
C PHE A 657 0.06 -31.28 -10.71
N VAL A 658 -0.53 -32.39 -11.16
CA VAL A 658 0.20 -33.64 -11.42
C VAL A 658 1.23 -33.45 -12.53
N CYS A 659 0.88 -32.75 -13.61
CA CYS A 659 1.82 -32.42 -14.69
C CYS A 659 2.95 -31.45 -14.29
N GLN A 660 2.85 -30.78 -13.15
CA GLN A 660 3.95 -29.96 -12.63
C GLN A 660 4.96 -30.80 -11.82
N PHE A 661 4.51 -31.92 -11.26
CA PHE A 661 5.35 -32.86 -10.50
C PHE A 661 6.03 -33.91 -11.39
N LEU A 662 5.40 -34.27 -12.51
CA LEU A 662 5.99 -35.06 -13.59
C LEU A 662 6.90 -34.18 -14.44
#